data_AF-A0A7D7MAH3-F1
#
_entry.id   AF-A0A7D7MAH3-F1
#
_cell.length_a   1.000
_cell.length_b   1.000
_cell.length_c   1.000
_cell.angle_alpha   90.00
_cell.angle_beta   90.00
_cell.angle_gamma   90.00
#
_symmetry.space_group_name_H-M   'P 1'
#
loop_
_entity.id
_entity.type
_entity.pdbx_description
1 polymer ?
#
loop_
_entity_poly.entity_id
_entity_poly.type
_entity_poly.pdbx_seq_one_letter_code
_entity_poly.pdbx_strand_id
1 'polypeptide(L)'
;MPKKIFTSVMATTLALTVVGIYDSQQADAAEGDFELTIMHTNDTHANLDNAPKRATLVKQLRAENANNLLLDAGDVFSGTLYFNSFQGQADLELMNYMGYDAMVFGNHEFDLGSSADGHGALAEFVGNADFPMLGANVDFSKDDKMSPLVAGDAFTKTAANGQIYSGVVQEVNGEEVGIFGLTTAETADISSPVDVEFTDYLEAAEEAVTWFEDQGVNKIVALTHIGYDDNAAIDNDRTLATEVDGIDVIVGGHTHTKILPPQQVKDTIIVQANEYGKFLGQLDVTFDEEGNVTEFNGELHDTGNDSEVAEDTGAVEALAPYKEEIDELKKEEIGVEANVFLNGTRGEFGIRLSETNLGNFITDGMLAKAKTINPETTIALQNGGGIRASIDEGLITYGEVLTVLPFGNALAIMEVTGQEIKDALEHSVREYPKENGGFLHVSGMFFNYDGKAPVGERVLSVFVDTGDENYDELDLAETYTVATNTFTAKGGDGYEMFGKAYAEGRVTEPGFTDWEMFEEHAQSFADEGVEPYEERRINQVRLSGENRYETAIAVSKQGWESADTVVIARGDQYADALTAAPLADQYDAPILLTRSGALASGVAEEIARLGATNAIVLGGTKAVSADVFAELEELDLEVDRIGGDTRYDTAVAIAAELDTDGTEAVVVSGLNFPDALSAGSYAAVNDKPILLTRPDRIPAATADELEFYDTTTIIGGSQAVSEEVADEMPDATRVSGADRYLTSAAVAELLFEDAVEGLAANGQNFPDALTGNALAAAYEAPMLLVKKDSVNATVETRAHYYGTVFTSGGTQVVSPKVIKALHD
;
A
#
# COMPACT_ATOMS: atom_id res chain seq x y z
N MET A 1 -58.54 40.30 -6.38
CA MET A 1 -58.02 41.28 -7.37
C MET A 1 -56.53 41.00 -7.58
N PRO A 2 -56.04 40.97 -8.82
CA PRO A 2 -54.70 40.48 -9.18
C PRO A 2 -53.60 41.56 -9.31
N LYS A 3 -52.35 41.09 -9.17
CA LYS A 3 -51.02 41.49 -9.71
C LYS A 3 -50.64 42.97 -9.90
N LYS A 4 -49.45 43.33 -9.37
CA LYS A 4 -48.36 44.18 -9.93
C LYS A 4 -47.15 44.09 -8.98
N ILE A 5 -46.13 43.25 -9.26
CA ILE A 5 -44.84 43.54 -9.93
C ILE A 5 -44.20 44.86 -9.48
N PHE A 6 -43.12 44.76 -8.68
CA PHE A 6 -41.95 45.64 -8.78
C PHE A 6 -40.69 44.84 -8.40
N THR A 7 -39.74 44.86 -9.31
CA THR A 7 -38.45 44.16 -9.35
C THR A 7 -37.45 44.84 -8.41
N SER A 8 -36.73 44.05 -7.60
CA SER A 8 -35.56 44.51 -6.84
C SER A 8 -34.33 43.79 -7.39
N VAL A 9 -33.33 44.61 -7.72
CA VAL A 9 -32.05 44.27 -8.32
C VAL A 9 -31.19 43.47 -7.34
N MET A 10 -30.73 42.29 -7.74
CA MET A 10 -29.59 41.60 -7.13
C MET A 10 -28.41 41.75 -8.10
N ALA A 11 -27.34 42.37 -7.62
CA ALA A 11 -26.09 42.49 -8.34
C ALA A 11 -25.34 41.16 -8.24
N THR A 12 -25.27 40.44 -9.36
CA THR A 12 -24.40 39.28 -9.53
C THR A 12 -23.05 39.78 -10.01
N THR A 13 -22.01 39.64 -9.19
CA THR A 13 -20.63 39.89 -9.58
C THR A 13 -20.20 38.77 -10.52
N LEU A 14 -20.22 39.06 -11.82
CA LEU A 14 -19.67 38.19 -12.86
C LEU A 14 -18.14 38.24 -12.73
N ALA A 15 -17.53 37.16 -12.24
CA ALA A 15 -16.10 36.95 -12.45
C ALA A 15 -15.92 36.67 -13.94
N LEU A 16 -15.36 37.63 -14.68
CA LEU A 16 -14.85 37.38 -16.02
C LEU A 16 -13.72 36.37 -15.90
N THR A 17 -13.99 35.10 -16.22
CA THR A 17 -12.97 34.23 -16.78
C THR A 17 -12.56 34.82 -18.10
N VAL A 18 -11.36 35.41 -18.13
CA VAL A 18 -10.67 35.71 -19.38
C VAL A 18 -10.34 34.35 -19.99
N VAL A 19 -11.22 33.88 -20.87
CA VAL A 19 -10.85 32.87 -21.86
C VAL A 19 -9.86 33.58 -22.77
N GLY A 20 -8.58 33.38 -22.50
CA GLY A 20 -7.54 33.65 -23.48
C GLY A 20 -7.83 32.73 -24.66
N ILE A 21 -8.48 33.26 -25.68
CA ILE A 21 -8.43 32.68 -27.01
C ILE A 21 -6.97 32.85 -27.42
N TYR A 22 -6.17 31.81 -27.23
CA TYR A 22 -4.94 31.68 -27.98
C TYR A 22 -5.38 31.47 -29.43
N ASP A 23 -5.34 32.56 -30.19
CA ASP A 23 -5.38 32.54 -31.63
C ASP A 23 -4.13 31.75 -32.04
N SER A 24 -4.27 30.49 -32.47
CA SER A 24 -3.20 29.75 -33.11
C SER A 24 -2.94 30.42 -34.45
N GLN A 25 -2.17 31.50 -34.43
CA GLN A 25 -1.48 31.95 -35.62
C GLN A 25 -0.49 30.85 -35.97
N GLN A 26 -0.91 29.91 -36.82
CA GLN A 26 0.01 29.29 -37.76
C GLN A 26 0.64 30.45 -38.52
N ALA A 27 1.85 30.82 -38.12
CA ALA A 27 2.71 31.59 -38.99
C ALA A 27 2.94 30.68 -40.20
N ASP A 28 2.54 31.10 -41.40
CA ASP A 28 3.01 30.42 -42.61
C ASP A 28 4.55 30.39 -42.51
N ALA A 29 5.14 29.19 -42.48
CA ALA A 29 6.58 29.00 -42.50
C ALA A 29 7.21 29.84 -43.63
N ALA A 30 8.39 30.40 -43.39
CA ALA A 30 9.03 31.21 -44.40
C ALA A 30 9.36 30.35 -45.64
N GLU A 31 9.38 30.95 -46.82
CA GLU A 31 9.75 30.26 -48.07
C GLU A 31 11.19 29.73 -47.93
N GLY A 32 11.35 28.41 -47.73
CA GLY A 32 12.64 27.75 -47.51
C GLY A 32 12.71 26.89 -46.23
N ASP A 33 11.79 27.07 -45.28
CA ASP A 33 11.77 26.33 -44.03
C ASP A 33 11.24 24.88 -44.23
N PHE A 34 11.78 23.94 -43.45
CA PHE A 34 11.38 22.53 -43.43
C PHE A 34 10.69 22.18 -42.11
N GLU A 35 9.38 21.96 -42.16
CA GLU A 35 8.58 21.47 -41.03
C GLU A 35 8.64 19.93 -40.96
N LEU A 36 8.95 19.38 -39.80
CA LEU A 36 8.99 17.95 -39.51
C LEU A 36 8.14 17.64 -38.27
N THR A 37 7.29 16.62 -38.37
CA THR A 37 6.58 16.06 -37.21
C THR A 37 7.27 14.77 -36.76
N ILE A 38 7.86 14.77 -35.57
CA ILE A 38 8.41 13.58 -34.94
C ILE A 38 7.36 13.01 -33.99
N MET A 39 6.74 11.90 -34.39
CA MET A 39 5.95 11.07 -33.50
C MET A 39 6.88 10.14 -32.73
N HIS A 40 6.64 9.94 -31.44
CA HIS A 40 7.50 9.07 -30.66
C HIS A 40 6.79 8.32 -29.53
N THR A 41 7.33 7.15 -29.22
CA THR A 41 7.05 6.36 -28.03
C THR A 41 8.33 5.97 -27.32
N ASN A 42 8.21 5.58 -26.06
CA ASN A 42 9.29 5.06 -25.22
C ASN A 42 8.64 4.23 -24.10
N ASP A 43 9.37 3.26 -23.56
CA ASP A 43 9.01 2.52 -22.34
C ASP A 43 7.61 1.89 -22.42
N THR A 44 7.27 1.28 -23.57
CA THR A 44 5.96 0.68 -23.76
C THR A 44 5.76 -0.60 -22.96
N HIS A 45 6.84 -1.31 -22.61
CA HIS A 45 6.85 -2.46 -21.69
C HIS A 45 5.70 -3.45 -21.93
N ALA A 46 5.55 -3.94 -23.17
CA ALA A 46 4.53 -4.91 -23.54
C ALA A 46 3.06 -4.49 -23.26
N ASN A 47 2.77 -3.20 -23.11
CA ASN A 47 1.41 -2.69 -22.89
C ASN A 47 0.68 -2.46 -24.23
N LEU A 48 0.07 -3.54 -24.74
CA LEU A 48 -0.50 -3.52 -26.10
C LEU A 48 -1.98 -3.14 -26.18
N ASP A 49 -2.72 -3.12 -25.07
CA ASP A 49 -4.16 -2.85 -25.11
C ASP A 49 -4.50 -1.46 -25.70
N ASN A 50 -3.62 -0.47 -25.56
CA ASN A 50 -3.81 0.88 -26.13
C ASN A 50 -3.16 1.07 -27.51
N ALA A 51 -2.41 0.10 -28.02
CA ALA A 51 -1.73 0.21 -29.30
C ALA A 51 -2.68 0.44 -30.49
N PRO A 52 -3.91 -0.11 -30.54
CA PRO A 52 -4.85 0.21 -31.62
C PRO A 52 -5.29 1.67 -31.66
N LYS A 53 -5.40 2.35 -30.50
CA LYS A 53 -5.67 3.79 -30.46
C LYS A 53 -4.45 4.59 -30.92
N ARG A 54 -3.24 4.16 -30.52
CA ARG A 54 -1.98 4.75 -31.00
C ARG A 54 -1.89 4.67 -32.53
N ALA A 55 -2.26 3.54 -33.12
CA ALA A 55 -2.29 3.38 -34.58
C ALA A 55 -3.27 4.35 -35.28
N THR A 56 -4.44 4.65 -34.68
CA THR A 56 -5.34 5.70 -35.18
C THR A 56 -4.66 7.07 -35.17
N LEU A 57 -4.01 7.45 -34.07
CA LEU A 57 -3.36 8.76 -33.95
C LEU A 57 -2.19 8.89 -34.92
N VAL A 58 -1.34 7.85 -35.05
CA VAL A 58 -0.26 7.82 -36.05
C VAL A 58 -0.80 8.07 -37.46
N LYS A 59 -1.92 7.44 -37.83
CA LYS A 59 -2.56 7.66 -39.14
C LYS A 59 -3.10 9.07 -39.30
N GLN A 60 -3.62 9.68 -38.24
CA GLN A 60 -4.13 11.05 -38.25
C GLN A 60 -2.98 12.05 -38.44
N LEU A 61 -1.93 11.95 -37.62
CA LEU A 61 -0.77 12.84 -37.68
C LEU A 61 -0.04 12.74 -39.02
N ARG A 62 0.11 11.54 -39.57
CA ARG A 62 0.63 11.34 -40.94
C ARG A 62 -0.20 12.00 -42.03
N ALA A 63 -1.51 12.12 -41.83
CA ALA A 63 -2.39 12.78 -42.78
C ALA A 63 -2.36 14.32 -42.63
N GLU A 64 -2.01 14.81 -41.44
CA GLU A 64 -1.85 16.23 -41.14
C GLU A 64 -0.53 16.79 -41.65
N ASN A 65 0.58 16.06 -41.46
CA ASN A 65 1.89 16.41 -41.99
C ASN A 65 2.56 15.24 -42.72
N ALA A 66 2.83 15.41 -44.02
CA ALA A 66 3.51 14.41 -44.83
C ALA A 66 5.02 14.30 -44.52
N ASN A 67 5.62 15.31 -43.89
CA ASN A 67 6.98 15.28 -43.37
C ASN A 67 6.93 14.74 -41.94
N ASN A 68 7.02 13.43 -41.75
CA ASN A 68 6.98 12.86 -40.41
C ASN A 68 7.92 11.67 -40.25
N LEU A 69 8.25 11.39 -38.99
CA LEU A 69 8.94 10.21 -38.53
C LEU A 69 8.17 9.61 -37.34
N LEU A 70 8.19 8.31 -37.19
CA LEU A 70 7.71 7.59 -36.01
C LEU A 70 8.87 6.81 -35.39
N LEU A 71 9.31 7.23 -34.20
CA LEU A 71 10.49 6.69 -33.53
C LEU A 71 10.13 6.02 -32.21
N ASP A 72 10.86 4.97 -31.84
CA ASP A 72 10.73 4.35 -30.52
C ASP A 72 12.03 4.45 -29.73
N ALA A 73 11.95 5.02 -28.53
CA ALA A 73 13.10 5.27 -27.67
C ALA A 73 13.44 4.09 -26.75
N GLY A 74 13.05 2.85 -27.07
CA GLY A 74 13.46 1.63 -26.35
C GLY A 74 12.51 1.22 -25.22
N ASP A 75 12.83 0.07 -24.60
CA ASP A 75 12.01 -0.61 -23.58
C ASP A 75 10.61 -0.97 -24.08
N VAL A 76 10.59 -1.72 -25.18
CA VAL A 76 9.42 -2.46 -25.65
C VAL A 76 9.25 -3.74 -24.83
N PHE A 77 10.35 -4.37 -24.45
CA PHE A 77 10.37 -5.66 -23.74
C PHE A 77 9.95 -5.52 -22.26
N SER A 78 9.53 -6.67 -21.71
CA SER A 78 9.09 -6.87 -20.31
C SER A 78 7.86 -6.05 -19.88
N GLY A 79 7.06 -6.56 -18.95
CA GLY A 79 6.00 -5.78 -18.28
C GLY A 79 4.59 -6.38 -18.28
N THR A 80 4.23 -7.25 -19.23
CA THR A 80 2.92 -7.93 -19.23
C THR A 80 3.03 -9.37 -19.74
N LEU A 81 1.95 -10.16 -19.58
CA LEU A 81 1.86 -11.49 -20.17
C LEU A 81 2.15 -11.53 -21.67
N TYR A 82 1.93 -10.44 -22.43
CA TYR A 82 2.31 -10.41 -23.84
C TYR A 82 3.81 -10.67 -24.03
N PHE A 83 4.67 -10.14 -23.17
CA PHE A 83 6.10 -10.43 -23.23
C PHE A 83 6.41 -11.85 -22.76
N ASN A 84 5.83 -12.30 -21.65
CA ASN A 84 6.06 -13.66 -21.14
C ASN A 84 5.65 -14.73 -22.18
N SER A 85 4.57 -14.52 -22.92
CA SER A 85 4.05 -15.45 -23.92
C SER A 85 4.72 -15.31 -25.29
N PHE A 86 5.04 -14.09 -25.73
CA PHE A 86 5.43 -13.82 -27.12
C PHE A 86 6.80 -13.18 -27.30
N GLN A 87 7.52 -12.88 -26.21
CA GLN A 87 8.91 -12.41 -26.22
C GLN A 87 9.14 -11.23 -27.18
N GLY A 88 8.22 -10.26 -27.15
CA GLY A 88 8.27 -9.02 -27.96
C GLY A 88 7.66 -9.13 -29.36
N GLN A 89 7.27 -10.31 -29.84
CA GLN A 89 6.73 -10.45 -31.20
C GLN A 89 5.34 -9.82 -31.37
N ALA A 90 4.53 -9.79 -30.31
CA ALA A 90 3.23 -9.11 -30.33
C ALA A 90 3.38 -7.59 -30.51
N ASP A 91 4.36 -7.01 -29.82
CA ASP A 91 4.74 -5.61 -29.95
C ASP A 91 5.25 -5.30 -31.36
N LEU A 92 6.16 -6.14 -31.85
CA LEU A 92 6.78 -5.98 -33.16
C LEU A 92 5.75 -5.98 -34.30
N GLU A 93 4.75 -6.87 -34.24
CA GLU A 93 3.67 -6.91 -35.23
C GLU A 93 2.95 -5.55 -35.33
N LEU A 94 2.67 -4.93 -34.18
CA LEU A 94 2.04 -3.62 -34.13
C LEU A 94 2.98 -2.48 -34.53
N MET A 95 4.27 -2.56 -34.20
CA MET A 95 5.28 -1.59 -34.64
C MET A 95 5.46 -1.63 -36.16
N ASN A 96 5.58 -2.83 -36.75
CA ASN A 96 5.64 -3.03 -38.20
C ASN A 96 4.34 -2.53 -38.86
N TYR A 97 3.17 -2.81 -38.26
CA TYR A 97 1.88 -2.30 -38.75
C TYR A 97 1.80 -0.77 -38.76
N MET A 98 2.27 -0.13 -37.68
CA MET A 98 2.34 1.33 -37.58
C MET A 98 3.47 1.92 -38.42
N GLY A 99 4.42 1.12 -38.90
CA GLY A 99 5.53 1.55 -39.74
C GLY A 99 6.46 2.50 -39.00
N TYR A 100 7.03 2.07 -37.88
CA TYR A 100 8.11 2.81 -37.22
C TYR A 100 9.30 2.99 -38.18
N ASP A 101 10.02 4.10 -38.04
CA ASP A 101 11.13 4.49 -38.90
C ASP A 101 12.50 4.13 -38.33
N ALA A 102 12.60 4.02 -36.99
CA ALA A 102 13.75 3.48 -36.25
C ALA A 102 13.37 3.21 -34.79
N MET A 103 14.14 2.34 -34.13
CA MET A 103 14.08 2.07 -32.70
C MET A 103 15.51 2.01 -32.12
N VAL A 104 15.71 2.54 -30.92
CA VAL A 104 16.94 2.32 -30.12
C VAL A 104 16.72 1.19 -29.12
N PHE A 105 17.78 0.47 -28.75
CA PHE A 105 17.70 -0.48 -27.65
C PHE A 105 17.56 0.26 -26.31
N GLY A 106 16.60 -0.14 -25.49
CA GLY A 106 16.57 0.12 -24.06
C GLY A 106 17.23 -1.01 -23.27
N ASN A 107 17.21 -0.91 -21.94
CA ASN A 107 17.82 -1.92 -21.10
C ASN A 107 17.00 -3.22 -21.07
N HIS A 108 15.66 -3.14 -21.10
CA HIS A 108 14.80 -4.32 -21.00
C HIS A 108 14.83 -5.22 -22.24
N GLU A 109 15.32 -4.71 -23.38
CA GLU A 109 15.57 -5.54 -24.56
C GLU A 109 16.57 -6.69 -24.27
N PHE A 110 17.41 -6.54 -23.24
CA PHE A 110 18.45 -7.51 -22.85
C PHE A 110 18.02 -8.49 -21.74
N ASP A 111 16.79 -8.41 -21.22
CA ASP A 111 16.36 -9.17 -20.02
C ASP A 111 16.51 -10.69 -20.17
N LEU A 112 16.27 -11.21 -21.38
CA LEU A 112 16.35 -12.64 -21.67
C LEU A 112 17.76 -13.11 -22.04
N GLY A 113 18.78 -12.24 -22.01
CA GLY A 113 20.14 -12.59 -22.42
C GLY A 113 20.78 -13.68 -21.56
N SER A 114 20.38 -13.81 -20.29
CA SER A 114 20.80 -14.89 -19.38
C SER A 114 20.01 -16.20 -19.56
N SER A 115 19.02 -16.23 -20.46
CA SER A 115 18.21 -17.42 -20.71
C SER A 115 19.01 -18.54 -21.41
N ALA A 116 18.44 -19.74 -21.48
CA ALA A 116 19.09 -20.88 -22.13
C ALA A 116 19.39 -20.66 -23.63
N ASP A 117 18.70 -19.72 -24.29
CA ASP A 117 18.93 -19.38 -25.71
C ASP A 117 19.75 -18.09 -25.90
N GLY A 118 20.23 -17.47 -24.82
CA GLY A 118 20.90 -16.18 -24.86
C GLY A 118 19.97 -15.08 -25.41
N HIS A 119 20.53 -14.15 -26.20
CA HIS A 119 19.76 -13.12 -26.92
C HIS A 119 18.96 -13.65 -28.14
N GLY A 120 18.54 -14.92 -28.14
CA GLY A 120 17.78 -15.50 -29.24
C GLY A 120 16.48 -14.75 -29.55
N ALA A 121 15.69 -14.44 -28.52
CA ALA A 121 14.44 -13.69 -28.67
C ALA A 121 14.68 -12.26 -29.19
N LEU A 122 15.69 -11.56 -28.66
CA LEU A 122 16.08 -10.23 -29.13
C LEU A 122 16.56 -10.28 -30.59
N ALA A 123 17.39 -11.25 -30.96
CA ALA A 123 17.85 -11.42 -32.33
C ALA A 123 16.71 -11.70 -33.31
N GLU A 124 15.69 -12.46 -32.88
CA GLU A 124 14.48 -12.69 -33.68
C GLU A 124 13.63 -11.42 -33.81
N PHE A 125 13.45 -10.67 -32.74
CA PHE A 125 12.80 -9.35 -32.78
C PHE A 125 13.49 -8.40 -33.76
N VAL A 126 14.80 -8.22 -33.62
CA VAL A 126 15.57 -7.37 -34.54
C VAL A 126 15.47 -7.90 -35.96
N GLY A 127 15.66 -9.20 -36.20
CA GLY A 127 15.62 -9.77 -37.55
C GLY A 127 14.26 -9.65 -38.28
N ASN A 128 13.17 -9.53 -37.52
CA ASN A 128 11.79 -9.41 -38.03
C ASN A 128 11.30 -7.94 -38.12
N ALA A 129 12.09 -6.97 -37.66
CA ALA A 129 11.70 -5.56 -37.71
C ALA A 129 11.69 -5.01 -39.14
N ASP A 130 10.63 -4.29 -39.50
CA ASP A 130 10.51 -3.56 -40.77
C ASP A 130 11.19 -2.17 -40.72
N PHE A 131 12.09 -1.98 -39.76
CA PHE A 131 12.86 -0.76 -39.51
C PHE A 131 14.27 -1.10 -39.01
N PRO A 132 15.24 -0.17 -39.10
CA PRO A 132 16.55 -0.33 -38.50
C PRO A 132 16.52 -0.20 -36.97
N MET A 133 17.35 -0.99 -36.31
CA MET A 133 17.67 -0.83 -34.89
C MET A 133 18.93 0.02 -34.73
N LEU A 134 18.96 0.88 -33.72
CA LEU A 134 20.04 1.83 -33.49
C LEU A 134 20.77 1.55 -32.16
N GLY A 135 22.10 1.60 -32.16
CA GLY A 135 22.93 1.42 -30.97
C GLY A 135 24.36 1.88 -31.23
N ALA A 136 24.61 3.19 -31.18
CA ALA A 136 25.93 3.77 -31.45
C ALA A 136 26.95 3.44 -30.37
N ASN A 137 26.51 3.29 -29.12
CA ASN A 137 27.35 2.96 -27.98
C ASN A 137 27.18 1.51 -27.51
N VAL A 138 26.69 0.60 -28.36
CA VAL A 138 26.45 -0.81 -28.01
C VAL A 138 27.33 -1.73 -28.85
N ASP A 139 28.22 -2.49 -28.21
CA ASP A 139 29.13 -3.44 -28.85
C ASP A 139 28.58 -4.88 -28.77
N PHE A 140 28.01 -5.34 -29.88
CA PHE A 140 27.53 -6.71 -30.05
C PHE A 140 28.59 -7.69 -30.57
N SER A 141 29.86 -7.28 -30.73
CA SER A 141 30.87 -8.06 -31.46
C SER A 141 31.21 -9.42 -30.84
N LYS A 142 30.96 -9.59 -29.54
CA LYS A 142 31.17 -10.84 -28.80
C LYS A 142 29.90 -11.68 -28.67
N ASP A 143 28.74 -11.14 -29.06
CA ASP A 143 27.48 -11.84 -28.99
C ASP A 143 27.23 -12.65 -30.28
N ASP A 144 27.20 -13.97 -30.16
CA ASP A 144 27.05 -14.88 -31.30
C ASP A 144 25.66 -14.80 -31.99
N LYS A 145 24.64 -14.26 -31.32
CA LYS A 145 23.26 -14.13 -31.82
C LYS A 145 23.02 -12.77 -32.48
N MET A 146 23.58 -11.71 -31.90
CA MET A 146 23.38 -10.32 -32.31
C MET A 146 24.42 -9.85 -33.33
N SER A 147 25.69 -10.27 -33.22
CA SER A 147 26.75 -9.88 -34.16
C SER A 147 26.43 -10.11 -35.65
N PRO A 148 25.66 -11.15 -36.07
CA PRO A 148 25.26 -11.32 -37.47
C PRO A 148 24.26 -10.28 -37.98
N LEU A 149 23.56 -9.58 -37.08
CA LEU A 149 22.58 -8.54 -37.40
C LEU A 149 23.20 -7.14 -37.49
N VAL A 150 24.41 -6.97 -36.96
CA VAL A 150 25.19 -5.72 -37.10
C VAL A 150 25.57 -5.52 -38.56
N ALA A 151 25.19 -4.37 -39.10
CA ALA A 151 25.52 -4.01 -40.47
C ALA A 151 27.04 -3.81 -40.65
N GLY A 152 27.53 -4.03 -41.87
CA GLY A 152 28.96 -3.88 -42.15
C GLY A 152 29.46 -2.43 -42.08
N ASP A 153 28.59 -1.47 -42.33
CA ASP A 153 28.84 -0.04 -42.17
C ASP A 153 28.04 0.45 -40.94
N ALA A 154 28.71 1.03 -39.95
CA ALA A 154 28.08 1.49 -38.71
C ALA A 154 27.10 2.66 -38.94
N PHE A 155 27.45 3.57 -39.85
CA PHE A 155 26.60 4.69 -40.27
C PHE A 155 26.28 4.60 -41.76
N THR A 156 25.04 4.88 -42.15
CA THR A 156 24.60 4.69 -43.55
C THR A 156 23.51 5.65 -44.01
N LYS A 157 23.48 5.92 -45.32
CA LYS A 157 22.36 6.60 -46.00
C LYS A 157 21.33 5.64 -46.62
N THR A 158 21.60 4.33 -46.57
CA THR A 158 20.75 3.30 -47.20
C THR A 158 20.58 2.13 -46.24
N ALA A 159 19.93 2.39 -45.11
CA ALA A 159 19.67 1.38 -44.09
C ALA A 159 18.76 0.25 -44.64
N ALA A 160 19.02 -0.97 -44.17
CA ALA A 160 18.15 -2.11 -44.38
C ALA A 160 17.36 -2.42 -43.11
N ASN A 161 16.11 -2.85 -43.29
CA ASN A 161 15.26 -3.34 -42.21
C ASN A 161 15.89 -4.55 -41.53
N GLY A 162 15.62 -4.70 -40.23
CA GLY A 162 16.05 -5.83 -39.43
C GLY A 162 17.57 -5.98 -39.28
N GLN A 163 18.28 -4.84 -39.30
CA GLN A 163 19.70 -4.75 -39.06
C GLN A 163 20.02 -3.65 -38.05
N ILE A 164 21.19 -3.78 -37.42
CA ILE A 164 21.68 -2.87 -36.38
C ILE A 164 22.70 -1.90 -36.97
N TYR A 165 22.52 -0.61 -36.69
CA TYR A 165 23.39 0.49 -37.10
C TYR A 165 23.71 1.38 -35.89
N SER A 166 24.82 2.11 -35.93
CA SER A 166 25.07 3.21 -34.99
C SER A 166 24.18 4.42 -35.33
N GLY A 167 24.01 4.71 -36.62
CA GLY A 167 23.10 5.75 -37.09
C GLY A 167 22.73 5.62 -38.57
N VAL A 168 21.59 6.21 -38.93
CA VAL A 168 20.99 6.14 -40.26
C VAL A 168 20.57 7.53 -40.72
N VAL A 169 20.57 7.76 -42.04
CA VAL A 169 19.94 8.94 -42.63
C VAL A 169 18.59 8.55 -43.21
N GLN A 170 17.54 9.25 -42.80
CA GLN A 170 16.21 9.15 -43.39
C GLN A 170 15.95 10.32 -44.33
N GLU A 171 15.47 10.01 -45.54
CA GLU A 171 15.05 11.02 -46.52
C GLU A 171 13.57 11.33 -46.32
N VAL A 172 13.25 12.56 -45.90
CA VAL A 172 11.88 13.03 -45.66
C VAL A 172 11.57 14.14 -46.67
N ASN A 173 10.83 13.79 -47.72
CA ASN A 173 10.45 14.70 -48.82
C ASN A 173 11.62 15.49 -49.43
N GLY A 174 12.79 14.85 -49.53
CA GLY A 174 13.99 15.39 -50.16
C GLY A 174 14.98 16.06 -49.21
N GLU A 175 14.64 16.20 -47.92
CA GLU A 175 15.55 16.59 -46.86
C GLU A 175 16.13 15.35 -46.16
N GLU A 176 17.40 15.42 -45.77
CA GLU A 176 18.08 14.35 -45.04
C GLU A 176 18.04 14.62 -43.53
N VAL A 177 17.56 13.65 -42.75
CA VAL A 177 17.54 13.69 -41.28
C VAL A 177 18.41 12.54 -40.76
N GLY A 178 19.46 12.87 -40.01
CA GLY A 178 20.32 11.90 -39.35
C GLY A 178 19.70 11.43 -38.04
N ILE A 179 19.71 10.13 -37.77
CA ILE A 179 19.18 9.52 -36.54
C ILE A 179 20.22 8.55 -36.01
N PHE A 180 20.65 8.70 -34.76
CA PHE A 180 21.55 7.76 -34.10
C PHE A 180 21.01 7.32 -32.74
N GLY A 181 21.40 6.13 -32.30
CA GLY A 181 20.88 5.48 -31.10
C GLY A 181 21.87 5.52 -29.94
N LEU A 182 21.41 5.79 -28.71
CA LEU A 182 22.21 5.62 -27.50
C LEU A 182 21.43 4.82 -26.45
N THR A 183 22.08 3.85 -25.82
CA THR A 183 21.51 2.99 -24.77
C THR A 183 22.28 3.19 -23.47
N THR A 184 21.60 3.22 -22.33
CA THR A 184 22.25 3.43 -21.03
C THR A 184 23.31 2.37 -20.75
N ALA A 185 24.47 2.82 -20.24
CA ALA A 185 25.53 1.94 -19.79
C ALA A 185 25.13 1.16 -18.53
N GLU A 186 24.10 1.63 -17.80
CA GLU A 186 23.54 0.94 -16.63
C GLU A 186 22.93 -0.41 -16.99
N THR A 187 22.64 -0.67 -18.27
CA THR A 187 22.17 -1.97 -18.78
C THR A 187 23.04 -3.14 -18.30
N ALA A 188 24.35 -2.91 -18.11
CA ALA A 188 25.29 -3.89 -17.54
C ALA A 188 24.90 -4.40 -16.15
N ASP A 189 24.22 -3.56 -15.36
CA ASP A 189 23.87 -3.82 -13.97
C ASP A 189 22.34 -4.02 -13.77
N ILE A 190 21.50 -3.51 -14.67
CA ILE A 190 20.04 -3.52 -14.53
C ILE A 190 19.30 -4.49 -15.46
N SER A 191 20.02 -5.22 -16.32
CA SER A 191 19.46 -6.26 -17.18
C SER A 191 20.42 -7.45 -17.33
N SER A 192 20.31 -8.23 -18.41
CA SER A 192 21.13 -9.42 -18.69
C SER A 192 21.90 -9.33 -20.01
N PRO A 193 22.78 -8.33 -20.24
CA PRO A 193 23.46 -8.14 -21.52
C PRO A 193 24.58 -9.15 -21.82
N VAL A 194 24.99 -9.98 -20.88
CA VAL A 194 26.00 -11.05 -21.04
C VAL A 194 27.30 -10.60 -21.76
N ASP A 195 27.42 -10.86 -23.06
CA ASP A 195 28.60 -10.59 -23.88
C ASP A 195 28.53 -9.23 -24.62
N VAL A 196 27.48 -8.43 -24.39
CA VAL A 196 27.30 -7.09 -24.95
C VAL A 196 27.90 -6.04 -24.02
N GLU A 197 28.68 -5.10 -24.59
CA GLU A 197 29.34 -4.01 -23.85
C GLU A 197 28.78 -2.65 -24.27
N PHE A 198 28.76 -1.69 -23.34
CA PHE A 198 28.25 -0.33 -23.56
C PHE A 198 29.40 0.69 -23.44
N THR A 199 29.60 1.51 -24.47
CA THR A 199 30.66 2.53 -24.50
C THR A 199 30.15 3.89 -24.04
N ASP A 200 31.07 4.84 -23.86
CA ASP A 200 30.74 6.21 -23.48
C ASP A 200 29.78 6.85 -24.51
N TYR A 201 28.65 7.36 -24.01
CA TYR A 201 27.57 7.89 -24.85
C TYR A 201 27.92 9.25 -25.45
N LEU A 202 28.76 10.06 -24.78
CA LEU A 202 29.19 11.36 -25.30
C LEU A 202 30.18 11.16 -26.45
N GLU A 203 31.16 10.27 -26.28
CA GLU A 203 32.11 9.92 -27.36
C GLU A 203 31.37 9.35 -28.59
N ALA A 204 30.40 8.46 -28.37
CA ALA A 204 29.59 7.89 -29.46
C ALA A 204 28.72 8.94 -30.16
N ALA A 205 28.14 9.89 -29.41
CA ALA A 205 27.34 10.98 -29.96
C ALA A 205 28.19 11.96 -30.78
N GLU A 206 29.37 12.34 -30.28
CA GLU A 206 30.31 13.20 -31.02
C GLU A 206 30.75 12.55 -32.35
N GLU A 207 30.99 11.23 -32.35
CA GLU A 207 31.29 10.47 -33.57
C GLU A 207 30.10 10.49 -34.56
N ALA A 208 28.89 10.26 -34.07
CA ALA A 208 27.68 10.27 -34.89
C ALA A 208 27.41 11.64 -35.52
N VAL A 209 27.46 12.72 -34.73
CA VAL A 209 27.28 14.09 -35.21
C VAL A 209 28.32 14.42 -36.28
N THR A 210 29.60 14.14 -35.98
CA THR A 210 30.69 14.38 -36.93
C THR A 210 30.45 13.66 -38.25
N TRP A 211 30.01 12.40 -38.21
CA TRP A 211 29.74 11.63 -39.41
C TRP A 211 28.61 12.25 -40.24
N PHE A 212 27.50 12.64 -39.62
CA PHE A 212 26.37 13.26 -40.31
C PHE A 212 26.75 14.58 -40.96
N GLU A 213 27.44 15.46 -40.24
CA GLU A 213 27.93 16.74 -40.78
C GLU A 213 28.89 16.56 -41.95
N ASP A 214 29.81 15.59 -41.87
CA ASP A 214 30.73 15.23 -42.96
C ASP A 214 29.99 14.71 -44.21
N GLN A 215 28.80 14.12 -44.02
CA GLN A 215 27.90 13.70 -45.09
C GLN A 215 26.98 14.82 -45.61
N GLY A 216 27.07 16.03 -45.04
CA GLY A 216 26.24 17.18 -45.39
C GLY A 216 24.82 17.12 -44.81
N VAL A 217 24.58 16.27 -43.82
CA VAL A 217 23.31 16.20 -43.08
C VAL A 217 23.36 17.22 -41.95
N ASN A 218 22.37 18.10 -41.88
CA ASN A 218 22.33 19.23 -40.95
C ASN A 218 21.09 19.24 -40.03
N LYS A 219 20.37 18.11 -39.97
CA LYS A 219 19.23 17.89 -39.10
C LYS A 219 19.48 16.58 -38.38
N ILE A 220 19.78 16.62 -37.08
CA ILE A 220 20.27 15.47 -36.33
C ILE A 220 19.38 15.20 -35.13
N VAL A 221 18.83 13.98 -35.08
CA VAL A 221 18.02 13.44 -33.99
C VAL A 221 18.84 12.38 -33.24
N ALA A 222 19.02 12.57 -31.93
CA ALA A 222 19.46 11.51 -31.05
C ALA A 222 18.23 10.75 -30.54
N LEU A 223 18.14 9.46 -30.82
CA LEU A 223 17.13 8.56 -30.29
C LEU A 223 17.76 7.82 -29.10
N THR A 224 17.32 8.12 -27.88
CA THR A 224 18.08 7.74 -26.68
C THR A 224 17.25 6.96 -25.68
N HIS A 225 17.91 6.02 -25.02
CA HIS A 225 17.42 5.31 -23.85
C HIS A 225 18.43 5.47 -22.71
N ILE A 226 18.71 6.72 -22.35
CA ILE A 226 19.70 7.13 -21.31
C ILE A 226 19.11 8.02 -20.21
N GLY A 227 17.79 8.22 -20.23
CA GLY A 227 17.07 8.97 -19.21
C GLY A 227 17.15 10.50 -19.31
N TYR A 228 16.02 11.17 -19.04
CA TYR A 228 15.93 12.63 -19.07
C TYR A 228 16.76 13.29 -17.96
N ASP A 229 16.53 12.89 -16.71
CA ASP A 229 17.19 13.43 -15.50
C ASP A 229 17.67 12.32 -14.56
N ASP A 230 18.17 11.22 -15.14
CA ASP A 230 18.61 10.02 -14.43
C ASP A 230 19.93 10.21 -13.64
N ASN A 231 21.05 9.63 -14.10
CA ASN A 231 22.33 9.74 -13.43
C ASN A 231 23.34 10.50 -14.29
N ALA A 232 23.45 11.82 -14.08
CA ALA A 232 24.39 12.66 -14.82
C ALA A 232 25.88 12.23 -14.71
N ALA A 233 26.25 11.33 -13.80
CA ALA A 233 27.59 10.76 -13.71
C ALA A 233 27.81 9.53 -14.63
N ILE A 234 26.74 8.90 -15.12
CA ILE A 234 26.75 7.74 -16.01
C ILE A 234 26.24 8.18 -17.38
N ASP A 235 24.94 8.47 -17.52
CA ASP A 235 24.35 8.99 -18.74
C ASP A 235 23.05 9.78 -18.46
N ASN A 236 22.75 10.73 -19.36
CA ASN A 236 21.66 11.69 -19.17
C ASN A 236 21.40 12.53 -20.45
N ASP A 237 20.15 12.65 -20.88
CA ASP A 237 19.76 13.44 -22.06
C ASP A 237 20.08 14.94 -21.92
N ARG A 238 19.93 15.51 -20.73
CA ARG A 238 20.25 16.94 -20.49
C ARG A 238 21.75 17.18 -20.50
N THR A 239 22.55 16.23 -20.03
CA THR A 239 24.01 16.29 -20.15
C THR A 239 24.42 16.14 -21.61
N LEU A 240 23.83 15.20 -22.35
CA LEU A 240 24.04 15.04 -23.79
C LEU A 240 23.79 16.35 -24.55
N ALA A 241 22.61 16.95 -24.37
CA ALA A 241 22.25 18.24 -24.97
C ALA A 241 23.16 19.40 -24.52
N THR A 242 23.78 19.30 -23.35
CA THR A 242 24.69 20.33 -22.84
C THR A 242 26.10 20.17 -23.39
N GLU A 243 26.61 18.94 -23.55
CA GLU A 243 28.01 18.69 -23.85
C GLU A 243 28.27 18.43 -25.35
N VAL A 244 27.30 17.89 -26.09
CA VAL A 244 27.45 17.57 -27.52
C VAL A 244 26.72 18.59 -28.38
N ASP A 245 27.49 19.47 -29.03
CA ASP A 245 26.95 20.43 -30.00
C ASP A 245 26.56 19.69 -31.31
N GLY A 246 25.58 20.21 -32.05
CA GLY A 246 25.13 19.66 -33.35
C GLY A 246 23.93 18.72 -33.29
N ILE A 247 23.43 18.36 -32.10
CA ILE A 247 22.18 17.63 -31.93
C ILE A 247 21.02 18.63 -31.89
N ASP A 248 20.03 18.48 -32.77
CA ASP A 248 18.86 19.37 -32.81
C ASP A 248 17.72 18.88 -31.91
N VAL A 249 17.50 17.56 -31.91
CA VAL A 249 16.42 16.93 -31.14
C VAL A 249 16.94 15.69 -30.42
N ILE A 250 16.54 15.51 -29.17
CA ILE A 250 16.65 14.27 -28.40
C ILE A 250 15.25 13.72 -28.18
N VAL A 251 15.02 12.49 -28.64
CA VAL A 251 13.83 11.70 -28.35
C VAL A 251 14.22 10.62 -27.35
N GLY A 252 13.85 10.81 -26.08
CA GLY A 252 14.37 10.01 -24.95
C GLY A 252 13.39 8.97 -24.39
N GLY A 253 13.90 8.13 -23.49
CA GLY A 253 13.21 7.05 -22.77
C GLY A 253 13.75 6.81 -21.34
N HIS A 254 13.64 5.58 -20.82
CA HIS A 254 14.23 5.06 -19.58
C HIS A 254 13.60 5.56 -18.27
N THR A 255 13.52 6.88 -18.10
CA THR A 255 13.05 7.52 -16.85
C THR A 255 11.53 7.64 -16.72
N HIS A 256 10.80 7.20 -17.74
CA HIS A 256 9.33 7.29 -17.83
C HIS A 256 8.80 8.74 -17.72
N THR A 257 9.65 9.72 -18.03
CA THR A 257 9.36 11.14 -17.79
C THR A 257 8.25 11.64 -18.70
N LYS A 258 7.24 12.30 -18.12
CA LYS A 258 6.22 13.00 -18.89
C LYS A 258 6.68 14.43 -19.20
N ILE A 259 7.16 14.68 -20.43
CA ILE A 259 7.65 15.99 -20.84
C ILE A 259 6.59 16.74 -21.66
N LEU A 260 5.96 17.76 -21.06
CA LEU A 260 5.10 18.71 -21.77
C LEU A 260 5.07 20.05 -21.00
N PRO A 261 5.43 21.20 -21.62
CA PRO A 261 5.92 21.37 -23.00
C PRO A 261 7.32 20.74 -23.23
N PRO A 262 7.75 20.54 -24.51
CA PRO A 262 9.13 20.15 -24.84
C PRO A 262 10.17 21.01 -24.13
N GLN A 263 11.29 20.41 -23.75
CA GLN A 263 12.33 21.09 -22.99
C GLN A 263 13.50 21.45 -23.90
N GLN A 264 13.89 22.72 -23.92
CA GLN A 264 15.07 23.17 -24.66
C GLN A 264 16.28 23.30 -23.73
N VAL A 265 17.38 22.64 -24.08
CA VAL A 265 18.68 22.75 -23.41
C VAL A 265 19.70 23.19 -24.46
N LYS A 266 20.32 24.36 -24.25
CA LYS A 266 21.05 25.08 -25.31
C LYS A 266 20.17 25.22 -26.56
N ASP A 267 20.61 24.65 -27.68
CA ASP A 267 19.95 24.69 -28.98
C ASP A 267 19.17 23.39 -29.26
N THR A 268 19.26 22.39 -28.37
CA THR A 268 18.66 21.05 -28.52
C THR A 268 17.31 20.95 -27.84
N ILE A 269 16.33 20.35 -28.52
CA ILE A 269 14.98 20.09 -28.00
C ILE A 269 14.88 18.66 -27.47
N ILE A 270 14.35 18.47 -26.27
CA ILE A 270 14.21 17.17 -25.60
C ILE A 270 12.73 16.85 -25.39
N VAL A 271 12.33 15.65 -25.80
CA VAL A 271 10.97 15.11 -25.63
C VAL A 271 10.96 13.68 -25.11
N GLN A 272 9.93 13.34 -24.33
CA GLN A 272 9.65 11.99 -23.83
C GLN A 272 8.15 11.83 -23.56
N ALA A 273 7.59 10.65 -23.84
CA ALA A 273 6.17 10.37 -23.87
C ALA A 273 5.68 9.50 -22.69
N ASN A 274 6.23 9.71 -21.48
CA ASN A 274 5.90 8.95 -20.28
C ASN A 274 6.17 7.44 -20.45
N GLU A 275 5.19 6.54 -20.28
CA GLU A 275 5.39 5.08 -20.23
C GLU A 275 4.13 4.31 -20.69
N TYR A 276 4.29 3.00 -20.89
CA TYR A 276 3.23 1.99 -21.04
C TYR A 276 2.25 2.24 -22.20
N GLY A 277 2.70 2.97 -23.21
CA GLY A 277 1.85 3.38 -24.32
C GLY A 277 0.61 4.17 -23.86
N LYS A 278 0.70 4.91 -22.74
CA LYS A 278 -0.34 5.84 -22.26
C LYS A 278 -0.44 7.09 -23.11
N PHE A 279 0.65 7.46 -23.79
CA PHE A 279 0.71 8.60 -24.69
C PHE A 279 1.41 8.24 -26.00
N LEU A 280 1.00 8.92 -27.08
CA LEU A 280 1.82 9.12 -28.27
C LEU A 280 2.38 10.54 -28.23
N GLY A 281 3.71 10.67 -28.23
CA GLY A 281 4.36 11.96 -28.31
C GLY A 281 4.34 12.51 -29.73
N GLN A 282 4.15 13.82 -29.86
CA GLN A 282 4.29 14.57 -31.09
C GLN A 282 5.18 15.78 -30.82
N LEU A 283 6.21 15.96 -31.64
CA LEU A 283 7.01 17.17 -31.72
C LEU A 283 6.93 17.70 -33.15
N ASP A 284 6.32 18.87 -33.33
CA ASP A 284 6.41 19.62 -34.56
C ASP A 284 7.60 20.57 -34.45
N VAL A 285 8.57 20.46 -35.35
CA VAL A 285 9.80 21.25 -35.37
C VAL A 285 10.02 21.83 -36.76
N THR A 286 10.42 23.10 -36.81
CA THR A 286 10.72 23.82 -38.06
C THR A 286 12.21 24.11 -38.12
N PHE A 287 12.83 23.75 -39.24
CA PHE A 287 14.23 23.99 -39.54
C PHE A 287 14.40 25.04 -40.63
N ASP A 288 15.41 25.92 -40.51
CA ASP A 288 15.85 26.78 -41.61
C ASP A 288 16.72 26.02 -42.64
N GLU A 289 17.13 26.69 -43.73
CA GLU A 289 17.98 26.09 -44.78
C GLU A 289 19.34 25.61 -44.23
N GLU A 290 19.84 26.24 -43.17
CA GLU A 290 21.08 25.86 -42.50
C GLU A 290 20.91 24.67 -41.53
N GLY A 291 19.67 24.28 -41.22
CA GLY A 291 19.34 23.17 -40.32
C GLY A 291 19.10 23.58 -38.87
N ASN A 292 19.03 24.88 -38.57
CA ASN A 292 18.75 25.33 -37.20
C ASN A 292 17.25 25.28 -36.89
N VAL A 293 16.91 24.89 -35.67
CA VAL A 293 15.52 24.94 -35.17
C VAL A 293 15.06 26.39 -34.99
N THR A 294 13.99 26.77 -35.69
CA THR A 294 13.40 28.12 -35.62
C THR A 294 12.10 28.17 -34.81
N GLU A 295 11.33 27.08 -34.80
CA GLU A 295 10.09 26.92 -34.05
C GLU A 295 9.90 25.46 -33.63
N PHE A 296 9.31 25.24 -32.45
CA PHE A 296 8.91 23.90 -32.01
C PHE A 296 7.66 23.95 -31.12
N ASN A 297 6.82 22.93 -31.23
CA ASN A 297 5.67 22.69 -30.37
C ASN A 297 5.51 21.20 -30.10
N GLY A 298 5.07 20.84 -28.90
CA GLY A 298 4.85 19.44 -28.54
C GLY A 298 3.45 19.16 -28.02
N GLU A 299 2.99 17.93 -28.24
CA GLU A 299 1.73 17.40 -27.73
C GLU A 299 1.93 15.96 -27.23
N LEU A 300 1.19 15.57 -26.19
CA LEU A 300 1.11 14.19 -25.71
C LEU A 300 -0.33 13.71 -25.84
N HIS A 301 -0.59 12.89 -26.84
CA HIS A 301 -1.92 12.36 -27.13
C HIS A 301 -2.24 11.20 -26.19
N ASP A 302 -3.23 11.35 -25.30
CA ASP A 302 -3.60 10.33 -24.31
C ASP A 302 -4.31 9.14 -24.98
N THR A 303 -3.63 8.02 -25.08
CA THR A 303 -4.18 6.76 -25.62
C THR A 303 -4.87 5.93 -24.53
N GLY A 304 -4.53 6.13 -23.25
CA GLY A 304 -5.02 5.32 -22.14
C GLY A 304 -6.40 5.72 -21.62
N ASN A 305 -6.64 7.02 -21.44
CA ASN A 305 -7.85 7.55 -20.80
C ASN A 305 -8.79 8.26 -21.77
N ASP A 306 -8.32 8.64 -22.95
CA ASP A 306 -9.18 9.29 -23.92
C ASP A 306 -10.12 8.26 -24.56
N SER A 307 -11.42 8.42 -24.29
CA SER A 307 -12.48 7.61 -24.87
C SER A 307 -12.90 8.08 -26.27
N GLU A 308 -12.46 9.26 -26.70
CA GLU A 308 -12.81 9.84 -28.01
C GLU A 308 -11.90 9.30 -29.14
N VAL A 309 -10.69 8.82 -28.81
CA VAL A 309 -9.80 8.14 -29.77
C VAL A 309 -10.33 6.74 -30.06
N ALA A 310 -10.83 6.54 -31.28
CA ALA A 310 -11.27 5.23 -31.75
C ALA A 310 -10.08 4.30 -32.02
N GLU A 311 -10.27 3.00 -31.77
CA GLU A 311 -9.28 1.97 -32.12
C GLU A 311 -9.20 1.77 -33.63
N ASP A 312 -7.98 1.64 -34.16
CA ASP A 312 -7.76 1.31 -35.55
C ASP A 312 -8.10 -0.15 -35.83
N THR A 313 -8.97 -0.39 -36.81
CA THR A 313 -9.47 -1.76 -37.09
C THR A 313 -8.37 -2.73 -37.52
N GLY A 314 -7.35 -2.27 -38.25
CA GLY A 314 -6.27 -3.16 -38.68
C GLY A 314 -5.30 -3.48 -37.55
N ALA A 315 -5.02 -2.52 -36.66
CA ALA A 315 -4.25 -2.78 -35.45
C ALA A 315 -5.01 -3.71 -34.47
N VAL A 316 -6.33 -3.57 -34.34
CA VAL A 316 -7.15 -4.55 -33.58
C VAL A 316 -7.03 -5.94 -34.19
N GLU A 317 -7.12 -6.07 -35.51
CA GLU A 317 -6.96 -7.35 -36.20
C GLU A 317 -5.55 -7.95 -36.03
N ALA A 318 -4.51 -7.10 -36.00
CA ALA A 318 -3.13 -7.53 -35.78
C ALA A 318 -2.88 -8.01 -34.33
N LEU A 319 -3.48 -7.34 -33.35
CA LEU A 319 -3.35 -7.71 -31.93
C LEU A 319 -4.22 -8.92 -31.54
N ALA A 320 -5.32 -9.16 -32.26
CA ALA A 320 -6.33 -10.16 -31.88
C ALA A 320 -5.78 -11.56 -31.57
N PRO A 321 -4.87 -12.17 -32.37
CA PRO A 321 -4.36 -13.51 -32.07
C PRO A 321 -3.64 -13.59 -30.73
N TYR A 322 -2.82 -12.58 -30.42
CA TYR A 322 -2.08 -12.48 -29.16
C TYR A 322 -3.04 -12.22 -28.00
N LYS A 323 -3.98 -11.27 -28.18
CA LYS A 323 -4.97 -10.93 -27.16
C LYS A 323 -5.87 -12.10 -26.79
N GLU A 324 -6.31 -12.88 -27.78
CA GLU A 324 -7.13 -14.08 -27.56
C GLU A 324 -6.38 -15.11 -26.70
N GLU A 325 -5.10 -15.35 -26.96
CA GLU A 325 -4.29 -16.28 -26.15
C GLU A 325 -4.04 -15.75 -24.73
N ILE A 326 -3.78 -14.45 -24.56
CA ILE A 326 -3.68 -13.83 -23.22
C ILE A 326 -5.01 -13.88 -22.47
N ASP A 327 -6.13 -13.63 -23.15
CA ASP A 327 -7.46 -13.67 -22.52
C ASP A 327 -7.86 -15.10 -22.13
N GLU A 328 -7.37 -16.13 -22.82
CA GLU A 328 -7.50 -17.52 -22.38
C GLU A 328 -6.55 -17.85 -21.22
N LEU A 329 -5.28 -17.42 -21.29
CA LEU A 329 -4.30 -17.64 -20.22
C LEU A 329 -4.76 -17.02 -18.88
N LYS A 330 -5.37 -15.83 -18.93
CA LYS A 330 -5.96 -15.18 -17.76
C LYS A 330 -7.07 -15.98 -17.09
N LYS A 331 -7.72 -16.90 -17.81
CA LYS A 331 -8.77 -17.78 -17.25
C LYS A 331 -8.20 -19.08 -16.69
N GLU A 332 -6.93 -19.40 -16.98
CA GLU A 332 -6.32 -20.60 -16.44
C GLU A 332 -6.10 -20.45 -14.94
N GLU A 333 -6.39 -21.53 -14.23
CA GLU A 333 -6.18 -21.66 -12.79
C GLU A 333 -4.69 -21.88 -12.53
N ILE A 334 -4.11 -21.20 -11.53
CA ILE A 334 -2.71 -21.41 -11.12
C ILE A 334 -2.54 -22.71 -10.29
N GLY A 335 -3.62 -23.46 -10.11
CA GLY A 335 -3.64 -24.75 -9.40
C GLY A 335 -3.74 -24.64 -7.88
N VAL A 336 -4.18 -23.50 -7.35
CA VAL A 336 -4.26 -23.20 -5.91
C VAL A 336 -5.65 -22.67 -5.57
N GLU A 337 -6.22 -23.11 -4.45
CA GLU A 337 -7.52 -22.65 -3.93
C GLU A 337 -7.30 -21.63 -2.80
N ALA A 338 -7.98 -20.48 -2.86
CA ALA A 338 -8.12 -19.57 -1.73
C ALA A 338 -9.26 -20.07 -0.83
N ASN A 339 -8.93 -20.47 0.40
CA ASN A 339 -9.90 -20.99 1.37
C ASN A 339 -10.67 -19.88 2.09
N VAL A 340 -10.18 -18.64 1.99
CA VAL A 340 -10.78 -17.42 2.57
C VAL A 340 -10.75 -16.29 1.55
N PHE A 341 -11.62 -15.31 1.72
CA PHE A 341 -11.58 -14.07 0.94
C PHE A 341 -10.25 -13.34 1.17
N LEU A 342 -9.50 -13.07 0.10
CA LEU A 342 -8.24 -12.33 0.17
C LEU A 342 -8.52 -10.84 0.00
N ASN A 343 -8.53 -10.11 1.12
CA ASN A 343 -9.02 -8.75 1.20
C ASN A 343 -8.03 -7.72 0.61
N GLY A 344 -8.29 -7.29 -0.63
CA GLY A 344 -7.65 -6.14 -1.27
C GLY A 344 -8.59 -4.94 -1.39
N THR A 345 -9.61 -4.86 -0.55
CA THR A 345 -10.62 -3.79 -0.62
C THR A 345 -10.08 -2.44 -0.13
N ARG A 346 -10.86 -1.40 -0.33
CA ARG A 346 -10.60 -0.03 0.14
C ARG A 346 -11.57 0.34 1.25
N GLY A 347 -11.20 1.30 2.08
CA GLY A 347 -12.02 1.79 3.19
C GLY A 347 -11.39 1.56 4.56
N GLU A 348 -12.23 1.51 5.60
CA GLU A 348 -11.81 1.48 7.00
C GLU A 348 -10.94 0.25 7.35
N PHE A 349 -11.22 -0.90 6.71
CA PHE A 349 -10.52 -2.18 6.83
C PHE A 349 -9.82 -2.59 5.53
N GLY A 350 -9.45 -1.57 4.74
CA GLY A 350 -8.90 -1.76 3.41
C GLY A 350 -7.38 -1.66 3.37
N ILE A 351 -6.84 -2.15 2.26
CA ILE A 351 -5.40 -2.27 1.96
C ILE A 351 -4.59 -0.97 2.06
N ARG A 352 -5.26 0.19 2.15
CA ARG A 352 -4.66 1.53 2.20
C ARG A 352 -4.74 2.19 3.58
N LEU A 353 -5.20 1.46 4.59
CA LEU A 353 -5.47 2.03 5.91
C LEU A 353 -5.26 1.06 7.08
N SER A 354 -5.45 -0.24 6.85
CA SER A 354 -5.28 -1.30 7.84
C SER A 354 -4.44 -2.44 7.29
N GLU A 355 -3.99 -3.31 8.19
CA GLU A 355 -3.56 -4.66 7.82
C GLU A 355 -4.69 -5.38 7.05
N THR A 356 -4.29 -6.31 6.19
CA THR A 356 -5.22 -7.23 5.52
C THR A 356 -4.49 -8.56 5.32
N ASN A 357 -5.24 -9.66 5.27
CA ASN A 357 -4.68 -10.97 4.99
C ASN A 357 -3.98 -11.06 3.61
N LEU A 358 -4.51 -10.40 2.57
CA LEU A 358 -3.86 -10.37 1.25
C LEU A 358 -2.54 -9.60 1.26
N GLY A 359 -2.50 -8.47 1.98
CA GLY A 359 -1.27 -7.70 2.19
C GLY A 359 -0.18 -8.54 2.87
N ASN A 360 -0.55 -9.27 3.93
CA ASN A 360 0.34 -10.20 4.63
C ASN A 360 0.88 -11.27 3.66
N PHE A 361 -0.02 -11.95 2.95
CA PHE A 361 0.33 -13.02 2.01
C PHE A 361 1.29 -12.56 0.89
N ILE A 362 1.06 -11.37 0.33
CA ILE A 362 1.96 -10.81 -0.69
C ILE A 362 3.35 -10.53 -0.10
N THR A 363 3.41 -9.94 1.09
CA THR A 363 4.71 -9.67 1.74
C THR A 363 5.43 -10.94 2.18
N ASP A 364 4.71 -12.00 2.54
CA ASP A 364 5.29 -13.31 2.87
C ASP A 364 5.92 -13.96 1.64
N GLY A 365 5.21 -13.94 0.50
CA GLY A 365 5.75 -14.42 -0.78
C GLY A 365 6.97 -13.62 -1.23
N MET A 366 6.91 -12.29 -1.10
CA MET A 366 8.03 -11.40 -1.39
C MET A 366 9.25 -11.70 -0.51
N LEU A 367 9.06 -11.84 0.81
CA LEU A 367 10.12 -12.18 1.75
C LEU A 367 10.71 -13.57 1.46
N ALA A 368 9.85 -14.56 1.19
CA ALA A 368 10.25 -15.91 0.86
C ALA A 368 11.12 -15.93 -0.41
N LYS A 369 10.70 -15.26 -1.48
CA LYS A 369 11.50 -15.14 -2.71
C LYS A 369 12.82 -14.43 -2.42
N ALA A 370 12.81 -13.30 -1.73
CA ALA A 370 14.01 -12.53 -1.42
C ALA A 370 15.04 -13.35 -0.63
N LYS A 371 14.59 -14.17 0.34
CA LYS A 371 15.45 -15.09 1.12
C LYS A 371 16.13 -16.16 0.25
N THR A 372 15.55 -16.54 -0.90
CA THR A 372 16.22 -17.47 -1.84
C THR A 372 17.43 -16.83 -2.53
N ILE A 373 17.48 -15.50 -2.60
CA ILE A 373 18.49 -14.70 -3.30
C ILE A 373 19.51 -14.18 -2.28
N ASN A 374 19.02 -13.53 -1.23
CA ASN A 374 19.80 -13.07 -0.08
C ASN A 374 19.17 -13.62 1.22
N PRO A 375 19.72 -14.71 1.79
CA PRO A 375 19.22 -15.32 3.02
C PRO A 375 19.18 -14.39 4.25
N GLU A 376 19.92 -13.27 4.23
CA GLU A 376 19.91 -12.26 5.30
C GLU A 376 18.70 -11.31 5.21
N THR A 377 17.87 -11.41 4.17
CA THR A 377 16.64 -10.61 4.05
C THR A 377 15.68 -10.99 5.17
N THR A 378 15.37 -10.02 6.04
CA THR A 378 14.53 -10.24 7.23
C THR A 378 13.15 -9.63 7.09
N ILE A 379 13.01 -8.53 6.33
CA ILE A 379 11.77 -7.76 6.24
C ILE A 379 11.32 -7.68 4.78
N ALA A 380 10.00 -7.71 4.54
CA ALA A 380 9.41 -7.31 3.26
C ALA A 380 8.35 -6.22 3.44
N LEU A 381 8.32 -5.27 2.51
CA LEU A 381 7.43 -4.10 2.53
C LEU A 381 6.69 -3.96 1.20
N GLN A 382 5.36 -3.90 1.23
CA GLN A 382 4.52 -3.70 0.05
C GLN A 382 3.55 -2.54 0.27
N ASN A 383 3.62 -1.50 -0.55
CA ASN A 383 2.63 -0.41 -0.51
C ASN A 383 1.25 -0.90 -1.00
N GLY A 384 0.19 -0.56 -0.27
CA GLY A 384 -1.20 -0.90 -0.60
C GLY A 384 -1.71 -0.22 -1.87
N GLY A 385 -0.97 0.76 -2.40
CA GLY A 385 -1.15 1.34 -3.72
C GLY A 385 -0.86 0.35 -4.85
N GLY A 386 0.07 -0.59 -4.61
CA GLY A 386 0.44 -1.67 -5.53
C GLY A 386 -0.58 -2.82 -5.59
N ILE A 387 -1.41 -2.97 -4.57
CA ILE A 387 -2.41 -4.05 -4.45
C ILE A 387 -3.78 -3.50 -4.86
N ARG A 388 -4.37 -4.07 -5.92
CA ARG A 388 -5.42 -3.38 -6.69
C ARG A 388 -6.80 -4.01 -6.65
N ALA A 389 -6.87 -5.28 -6.27
CA ALA A 389 -8.11 -6.05 -6.22
C ALA A 389 -8.07 -7.04 -5.06
N SER A 390 -9.22 -7.63 -4.76
CA SER A 390 -9.37 -8.78 -3.88
C SER A 390 -9.42 -10.07 -4.71
N ILE A 391 -9.26 -11.22 -4.06
CA ILE A 391 -9.52 -12.53 -4.65
C ILE A 391 -10.61 -13.21 -3.83
N ASP A 392 -11.67 -13.66 -4.51
CA ASP A 392 -12.77 -14.38 -3.86
C ASP A 392 -12.34 -15.81 -3.47
N GLU A 393 -13.06 -16.43 -2.55
CA GLU A 393 -12.86 -17.85 -2.20
C GLU A 393 -13.02 -18.75 -3.44
N GLY A 394 -12.12 -19.71 -3.61
CA GLY A 394 -12.10 -20.66 -4.72
C GLY A 394 -10.77 -20.73 -5.47
N LEU A 395 -10.78 -21.36 -6.65
CA LEU A 395 -9.57 -21.55 -7.46
C LEU A 395 -9.06 -20.22 -8.00
N ILE A 396 -7.79 -19.93 -7.72
CA ILE A 396 -7.12 -18.69 -8.14
C ILE A 396 -6.70 -18.81 -9.60
N THR A 397 -6.95 -17.76 -10.38
CA THR A 397 -6.58 -17.65 -11.79
C THR A 397 -5.44 -16.67 -12.03
N TYR A 398 -4.71 -16.81 -13.15
CA TYR A 398 -3.70 -15.82 -13.55
C TYR A 398 -4.31 -14.42 -13.70
N GLY A 399 -5.54 -14.33 -14.22
CA GLY A 399 -6.24 -13.08 -14.39
C GLY A 399 -6.49 -12.35 -13.07
N GLU A 400 -6.80 -13.08 -11.99
CA GLU A 400 -6.95 -12.51 -10.65
C GLU A 400 -5.62 -12.01 -10.11
N VAL A 401 -4.56 -12.82 -10.17
CA VAL A 401 -3.22 -12.40 -9.69
C VAL A 401 -2.75 -11.12 -10.39
N LEU A 402 -2.89 -11.07 -11.71
CA LEU A 402 -2.53 -9.90 -12.51
C LEU A 402 -3.45 -8.71 -12.28
N THR A 403 -4.70 -8.93 -11.86
CA THR A 403 -5.60 -7.85 -11.46
C THR A 403 -5.20 -7.30 -10.09
N VAL A 404 -4.69 -8.15 -9.17
CA VAL A 404 -4.18 -7.73 -7.86
C VAL A 404 -2.86 -6.97 -7.98
N LEU A 405 -1.92 -7.46 -8.80
CA LEU A 405 -0.57 -6.91 -9.01
C LEU A 405 -0.35 -6.53 -10.49
N PRO A 406 -1.03 -5.48 -11.01
CA PRO A 406 -1.08 -5.21 -12.45
C PRO A 406 0.11 -4.40 -12.99
N PHE A 407 1.03 -3.98 -12.14
CA PHE A 407 2.11 -3.08 -12.52
C PHE A 407 3.37 -3.80 -12.97
N GLY A 408 3.49 -5.11 -12.68
CA GLY A 408 4.70 -5.87 -13.01
C GLY A 408 5.94 -5.32 -12.32
N ASN A 409 5.82 -4.80 -11.09
CA ASN A 409 6.99 -4.28 -10.40
C ASN A 409 7.94 -5.44 -10.08
N ALA A 410 9.24 -5.24 -10.26
CA ALA A 410 10.22 -6.21 -9.85
C ALA A 410 10.49 -6.16 -8.33
N LEU A 411 11.05 -7.24 -7.81
CA LEU A 411 11.63 -7.32 -6.49
C LEU A 411 12.86 -6.41 -6.41
N ALA A 412 12.94 -5.61 -5.35
CA ALA A 412 14.12 -4.86 -4.95
C ALA A 412 14.55 -5.34 -3.55
N ILE A 413 15.84 -5.62 -3.38
CA ILE A 413 16.44 -5.98 -2.08
C ILE A 413 17.37 -4.84 -1.68
N MET A 414 17.08 -4.20 -0.55
CA MET A 414 17.72 -2.96 -0.11
C MET A 414 18.45 -3.14 1.22
N GLU A 415 19.61 -2.51 1.36
CA GLU A 415 20.32 -2.36 2.64
C GLU A 415 19.97 -1.01 3.26
N VAL A 416 19.11 -1.00 4.28
CA VAL A 416 18.60 0.23 4.92
C VAL A 416 18.80 0.21 6.43
N THR A 417 19.02 1.38 7.03
CA THR A 417 19.15 1.49 8.49
C THR A 417 17.81 1.33 9.20
N GLY A 418 17.82 0.93 10.47
CA GLY A 418 16.61 0.92 11.29
C GLY A 418 15.93 2.29 11.37
N GLN A 419 16.70 3.39 11.36
CA GLN A 419 16.13 4.74 11.24
C GLN A 419 15.37 4.95 9.93
N GLU A 420 15.91 4.50 8.80
CA GLU A 420 15.23 4.60 7.49
C GLU A 420 13.95 3.74 7.45
N ILE A 421 13.95 2.56 8.08
CA ILE A 421 12.74 1.75 8.26
C ILE A 421 11.71 2.51 9.09
N LYS A 422 12.10 3.07 10.25
CA LYS A 422 11.18 3.85 11.09
C LYS A 422 10.61 5.05 10.33
N ASP A 423 11.43 5.77 9.58
CA ASP A 423 11.00 6.91 8.77
C ASP A 423 10.01 6.48 7.68
N ALA A 424 10.22 5.32 7.06
CA ALA A 424 9.30 4.74 6.09
C ALA A 424 7.95 4.38 6.72
N LEU A 425 7.94 3.79 7.92
CA LEU A 425 6.70 3.48 8.65
C LEU A 425 5.96 4.74 9.09
N GLU A 426 6.67 5.79 9.53
CA GLU A 426 6.08 7.10 9.83
C GLU A 426 5.42 7.71 8.60
N HIS A 427 6.07 7.57 7.44
CA HIS A 427 5.50 7.98 6.16
C HIS A 427 4.27 7.15 5.79
N SER A 428 4.32 5.83 5.95
CA SER A 428 3.23 4.88 5.68
C SER A 428 1.93 5.31 6.36
N VAL A 429 2.00 5.61 7.66
CA VAL A 429 0.80 5.92 8.48
C VAL A 429 0.44 7.41 8.51
N ARG A 430 1.10 8.29 7.74
CA ARG A 430 0.97 9.76 7.83
C ARG A 430 -0.43 10.33 7.55
N GLU A 431 -1.21 9.68 6.69
CA GLU A 431 -2.54 10.16 6.27
C GLU A 431 -3.67 9.60 7.14
N TYR A 432 -3.39 8.62 8.02
CA TYR A 432 -4.39 8.01 8.89
C TYR A 432 -5.22 9.09 9.63
N PRO A 433 -6.57 8.98 9.66
CA PRO A 433 -7.41 7.85 9.24
C PRO A 433 -7.87 7.89 7.76
N LYS A 434 -7.23 8.68 6.89
CA LYS A 434 -7.53 8.67 5.46
C LYS A 434 -6.70 7.60 4.77
N GLU A 435 -7.27 7.02 3.73
CA GLU A 435 -6.56 6.07 2.86
C GLU A 435 -5.29 6.69 2.27
N ASN A 436 -4.24 5.88 2.20
CA ASN A 436 -2.96 6.22 1.61
C ASN A 436 -2.50 5.10 0.65
N GLY A 437 -2.20 5.42 -0.59
CA GLY A 437 -1.55 4.46 -1.50
C GLY A 437 -0.21 3.98 -0.95
N GLY A 438 0.51 4.86 -0.26
CA GLY A 438 1.76 4.52 0.39
C GLY A 438 1.62 3.74 1.69
N PHE A 439 0.45 3.29 2.15
CA PHE A 439 0.37 2.48 3.38
C PHE A 439 1.10 1.13 3.16
N LEU A 440 2.06 0.78 4.01
CA LEU A 440 2.87 -0.44 3.88
C LEU A 440 2.24 -1.61 4.61
N HIS A 441 2.06 -2.71 3.90
CA HIS A 441 1.98 -4.07 4.44
C HIS A 441 3.38 -4.59 4.71
N VAL A 442 3.51 -5.48 5.69
CA VAL A 442 4.81 -5.92 6.20
C VAL A 442 4.87 -7.44 6.44
N SER A 443 6.06 -8.02 6.27
CA SER A 443 6.42 -9.37 6.72
C SER A 443 7.79 -9.34 7.40
N GLY A 444 8.01 -10.26 8.35
CA GLY A 444 9.23 -10.34 9.16
C GLY A 444 9.37 -9.24 10.22
N MET A 445 8.28 -8.53 10.50
CA MET A 445 8.21 -7.50 11.54
C MET A 445 6.77 -7.21 11.94
N PHE A 446 6.59 -6.58 13.09
CA PHE A 446 5.34 -5.87 13.43
C PHE A 446 5.65 -4.50 14.03
N PHE A 447 4.68 -3.59 13.99
CA PHE A 447 4.85 -2.28 14.59
C PHE A 447 3.58 -1.69 15.19
N ASN A 448 3.77 -0.80 16.15
CA ASN A 448 2.72 -0.11 16.88
C ASN A 448 2.70 1.37 16.53
N TYR A 449 1.52 1.94 16.29
CA TYR A 449 1.37 3.36 16.00
C TYR A 449 0.14 4.01 16.68
N ASP A 450 0.21 5.31 16.94
CA ASP A 450 -0.94 6.15 17.32
C ASP A 450 -1.25 7.14 16.20
N GLY A 451 -2.24 6.82 15.37
CA GLY A 451 -2.73 7.67 14.28
C GLY A 451 -3.30 9.02 14.71
N LYS A 452 -3.50 9.28 16.02
CA LYS A 452 -3.85 10.62 16.54
C LYS A 452 -2.63 11.43 17.01
N ALA A 453 -1.44 10.85 17.04
CA ALA A 453 -0.20 11.57 17.30
C ALA A 453 0.17 12.48 16.11
N PRO A 454 1.02 13.51 16.33
CA PRO A 454 1.54 14.34 15.25
C PRO A 454 2.19 13.50 14.15
N VAL A 455 2.03 13.89 12.89
CA VAL A 455 2.71 13.25 11.75
C VAL A 455 4.23 13.28 11.96
N GLY A 456 4.91 12.14 11.76
CA GLY A 456 6.33 11.94 12.06
C GLY A 456 6.64 11.52 13.50
N GLU A 457 5.61 11.43 14.36
CA GLU A 457 5.69 10.90 15.72
C GLU A 457 4.58 9.85 15.98
N ARG A 458 4.10 9.17 14.92
CA ARG A 458 3.00 8.20 14.98
C ARG A 458 3.49 6.81 15.32
N VAL A 459 4.65 6.39 14.81
CA VAL A 459 5.22 5.06 15.06
C VAL A 459 5.90 5.07 16.42
N LEU A 460 5.41 4.19 17.30
CA LEU A 460 5.79 4.11 18.71
C LEU A 460 6.91 3.11 18.92
N SER A 461 6.72 1.88 18.45
CA SER A 461 7.69 0.79 18.55
C SER A 461 7.62 -0.10 17.31
N VAL A 462 8.74 -0.73 16.99
CA VAL A 462 8.92 -1.61 15.83
C VAL A 462 9.72 -2.81 16.28
N PHE A 463 9.25 -4.01 15.95
CA PHE A 463 9.87 -5.26 16.32
C PHE A 463 10.16 -6.10 15.08
N VAL A 464 11.37 -6.61 14.95
CA VAL A 464 11.84 -7.38 13.79
C VAL A 464 12.00 -8.84 14.20
N ASP A 465 11.54 -9.76 13.35
CA ASP A 465 11.71 -11.20 13.55
C ASP A 465 13.20 -11.57 13.44
N THR A 466 13.71 -12.23 14.48
CA THR A 466 15.10 -12.70 14.58
C THR A 466 15.21 -14.23 14.41
N GLY A 467 14.10 -14.90 14.13
CA GLY A 467 13.97 -16.35 14.03
C GLY A 467 13.58 -17.02 15.34
N ASP A 468 13.17 -18.29 15.24
CA ASP A 468 12.69 -19.10 16.37
C ASP A 468 11.54 -18.44 17.17
N GLU A 469 10.65 -17.72 16.48
CA GLU A 469 9.51 -16.97 17.07
C GLU A 469 9.94 -15.84 18.03
N ASN A 470 11.18 -15.34 17.90
CA ASN A 470 11.69 -14.24 18.71
C ASN A 470 11.69 -12.92 17.93
N TYR A 471 11.25 -11.87 18.61
CA TYR A 471 11.23 -10.52 18.08
C TYR A 471 12.11 -9.61 18.94
N ASP A 472 13.01 -8.88 18.30
CA ASP A 472 13.81 -7.83 18.93
C ASP A 472 13.32 -6.45 18.50
N GLU A 473 13.41 -5.45 19.38
CA GLU A 473 13.12 -4.07 19.03
C GLU A 473 14.11 -3.56 17.97
N LEU A 474 13.62 -2.82 16.97
CA LEU A 474 14.41 -2.29 15.87
C LEU A 474 15.56 -1.40 16.38
N ASP A 475 16.81 -1.78 16.11
CA ASP A 475 17.97 -0.94 16.35
C ASP A 475 18.09 0.10 15.24
N LEU A 476 17.84 1.37 15.58
CA LEU A 476 17.85 2.48 14.62
C LEU A 476 19.22 2.69 13.92
N ALA A 477 20.31 2.21 14.51
CA ALA A 477 21.65 2.33 13.96
C ALA A 477 22.11 1.09 13.16
N GLU A 478 21.43 -0.04 13.31
CA GLU A 478 21.72 -1.27 12.57
C GLU A 478 21.22 -1.17 11.13
N THR A 479 21.85 -1.92 10.23
CA THR A 479 21.44 -2.06 8.83
C THR A 479 20.73 -3.40 8.65
N TYR A 480 19.59 -3.36 7.98
CA TYR A 480 18.74 -4.50 7.69
C TYR A 480 18.62 -4.67 6.18
N THR A 481 18.60 -5.92 5.74
CA THR A 481 18.25 -6.29 4.38
C THR A 481 16.73 -6.38 4.24
N VAL A 482 16.15 -5.52 3.41
CA VAL A 482 14.69 -5.34 3.26
C VAL A 482 14.28 -5.58 1.81
N ALA A 483 13.31 -6.44 1.58
CA ALA A 483 12.65 -6.63 0.30
C ALA A 483 11.50 -5.62 0.10
N THR A 484 11.36 -5.10 -1.11
CA THR A 484 10.20 -4.30 -1.51
C THR A 484 9.99 -4.39 -3.03
N ASN A 485 9.04 -3.65 -3.59
CA ASN A 485 8.90 -3.50 -5.03
C ASN A 485 9.75 -2.33 -5.57
N THR A 486 10.21 -2.40 -6.81
CA THR A 486 11.08 -1.39 -7.43
C THR A 486 10.48 0.02 -7.42
N PHE A 487 9.16 0.16 -7.58
CA PHE A 487 8.48 1.45 -7.46
C PHE A 487 8.73 2.11 -6.10
N THR A 488 8.55 1.35 -5.01
CA THR A 488 8.76 1.83 -3.64
C THR A 488 10.24 2.05 -3.34
N ALA A 489 11.12 1.15 -3.82
CA ALA A 489 12.56 1.27 -3.68
C ALA A 489 13.11 2.54 -4.33
N LYS A 490 12.60 2.93 -5.51
CA LYS A 490 12.97 4.16 -6.22
C LYS A 490 12.36 5.43 -5.60
N GLY A 491 11.62 5.31 -4.49
CA GLY A 491 11.02 6.43 -3.77
C GLY A 491 9.60 6.79 -4.20
N GLY A 492 8.93 5.91 -4.95
CA GLY A 492 7.51 5.99 -5.26
C GLY A 492 6.65 6.18 -4.01
N ASP A 493 5.45 6.73 -4.15
CA ASP A 493 4.55 7.11 -3.03
C ASP A 493 5.19 8.06 -1.98
N GLY A 494 6.35 8.67 -2.28
CA GLY A 494 7.08 9.59 -1.42
C GLY A 494 8.05 8.92 -0.46
N TYR A 495 8.46 7.67 -0.71
CA TYR A 495 9.47 6.94 0.06
C TYR A 495 10.89 7.47 -0.18
N GLU A 496 11.13 8.76 0.07
CA GLU A 496 12.39 9.46 -0.22
C GLU A 496 13.61 8.80 0.44
N MET A 497 13.45 8.19 1.62
CA MET A 497 14.51 7.44 2.29
C MET A 497 14.96 6.20 1.50
N PHE A 498 14.02 5.52 0.83
CA PHE A 498 14.34 4.39 -0.04
C PHE A 498 14.90 4.89 -1.37
N GLY A 499 14.33 5.93 -1.98
CA GLY A 499 14.89 6.54 -3.18
C GLY A 499 16.32 7.05 -2.98
N LYS A 500 16.65 7.54 -1.78
CA LYS A 500 18.03 7.86 -1.40
C LYS A 500 18.92 6.62 -1.29
N ALA A 501 18.43 5.53 -0.68
CA ALA A 501 19.16 4.27 -0.61
C ALA A 501 19.46 3.71 -2.02
N TYR A 502 18.48 3.83 -2.91
CA TYR A 502 18.58 3.49 -4.32
C TYR A 502 19.69 4.29 -5.01
N ALA A 503 19.63 5.63 -4.94
CA ALA A 503 20.64 6.51 -5.53
C ALA A 503 22.06 6.33 -4.95
N GLU A 504 22.18 5.79 -3.73
CA GLU A 504 23.45 5.45 -3.09
C GLU A 504 23.98 4.06 -3.47
N GLY A 505 23.29 3.32 -4.35
CA GLY A 505 23.67 1.98 -4.81
C GLY A 505 23.48 0.90 -3.73
N ARG A 506 22.55 1.10 -2.80
CA ARG A 506 22.24 0.15 -1.71
C ARG A 506 21.11 -0.82 -2.05
N VAL A 507 20.73 -0.92 -3.33
CA VAL A 507 19.59 -1.72 -3.80
C VAL A 507 20.03 -2.64 -4.93
N THR A 508 19.57 -3.89 -4.87
CA THR A 508 19.74 -4.89 -5.93
C THR A 508 18.38 -5.26 -6.52
N GLU A 509 18.28 -5.30 -7.84
CA GLU A 509 17.07 -5.68 -8.58
C GLU A 509 17.25 -7.05 -9.26
N PRO A 510 16.93 -8.17 -8.59
CA PRO A 510 17.10 -9.50 -9.16
C PRO A 510 16.14 -9.85 -10.32
N GLY A 511 15.21 -8.96 -10.69
CA GLY A 511 14.34 -9.12 -11.87
C GLY A 511 13.10 -10.01 -11.69
N PHE A 512 12.79 -10.48 -10.49
CA PHE A 512 11.56 -11.27 -10.23
C PHE A 512 10.34 -10.34 -10.14
N THR A 513 9.31 -10.58 -10.95
CA THR A 513 8.11 -9.74 -10.94
C THR A 513 7.16 -10.09 -9.80
N ASP A 514 6.41 -9.09 -9.32
CA ASP A 514 5.49 -9.18 -8.19
C ASP A 514 4.45 -10.30 -8.34
N TRP A 515 3.82 -10.42 -9.51
CA TRP A 515 2.83 -11.47 -9.77
C TRP A 515 3.44 -12.89 -9.82
N GLU A 516 4.67 -13.05 -10.33
CA GLU A 516 5.38 -14.35 -10.31
C GLU A 516 5.74 -14.76 -8.88
N MET A 517 6.16 -13.81 -8.05
CA MET A 517 6.42 -14.07 -6.62
C MET A 517 5.16 -14.49 -5.88
N PHE A 518 4.03 -13.84 -6.17
CA PHE A 518 2.73 -14.24 -5.63
C PHE A 518 2.36 -15.66 -6.08
N GLU A 519 2.47 -15.96 -7.37
CA GLU A 519 2.13 -17.27 -7.93
C GLU A 519 2.98 -18.37 -7.29
N GLU A 520 4.31 -18.19 -7.26
CA GLU A 520 5.23 -19.16 -6.66
C GLU A 520 4.92 -19.40 -5.17
N HIS A 521 4.60 -18.32 -4.44
CA HIS A 521 4.21 -18.45 -3.04
C HIS A 521 2.89 -19.20 -2.90
N ALA A 522 1.86 -18.86 -3.68
CA ALA A 522 0.60 -19.58 -3.70
C ALA A 522 0.77 -21.06 -4.04
N GLN A 523 1.61 -21.38 -5.03
CA GLN A 523 1.89 -22.77 -5.42
C GLN A 523 2.57 -23.57 -4.31
N SER A 524 3.26 -22.92 -3.36
CA SER A 524 3.78 -23.61 -2.17
C SER A 524 2.67 -24.15 -1.24
N PHE A 525 1.44 -23.66 -1.39
CA PHE A 525 0.23 -24.10 -0.68
C PHE A 525 -0.72 -24.94 -1.53
N ALA A 526 -0.32 -25.40 -2.73
CA ALA A 526 -1.23 -26.07 -3.68
C ALA A 526 -1.97 -27.30 -3.12
N ASP A 527 -1.41 -28.00 -2.12
CA ASP A 527 -2.03 -29.18 -1.50
C ASP A 527 -3.06 -28.84 -0.39
N GLU A 528 -2.95 -27.67 0.24
CA GLU A 528 -3.75 -27.28 1.42
C GLU A 528 -4.66 -26.06 1.19
N GLY A 529 -4.38 -25.28 0.15
CA GLY A 529 -5.03 -24.01 -0.13
C GLY A 529 -4.44 -22.85 0.67
N VAL A 530 -4.75 -21.63 0.24
CA VAL A 530 -4.26 -20.37 0.81
C VAL A 530 -5.29 -19.87 1.83
N GLU A 531 -4.88 -19.79 3.10
CA GLU A 531 -5.70 -19.32 4.23
C GLU A 531 -4.96 -18.30 5.12
N PRO A 532 -4.54 -17.13 4.57
CA PRO A 532 -3.89 -16.11 5.36
C PRO A 532 -4.91 -15.39 6.22
N TYR A 533 -4.46 -14.91 7.38
CA TYR A 533 -5.25 -14.14 8.33
C TYR A 533 -4.49 -12.89 8.79
N GLU A 534 -5.17 -11.98 9.48
CA GLU A 534 -4.54 -10.81 10.08
C GLU A 534 -3.80 -11.26 11.36
N GLU A 535 -2.49 -11.05 11.39
CA GLU A 535 -1.59 -11.52 12.44
C GLU A 535 -1.17 -10.40 13.40
N ARG A 536 -1.77 -9.20 13.23
CA ARG A 536 -1.46 -7.99 14.01
C ARG A 536 -0.02 -7.53 13.79
N ARG A 537 0.39 -7.57 12.52
CA ARG A 537 1.64 -6.99 12.03
C ARG A 537 1.60 -5.45 12.06
N ILE A 538 0.40 -4.84 11.97
CA ILE A 538 0.24 -3.38 11.92
C ILE A 538 -0.81 -2.88 12.93
N ASN A 539 -0.35 -2.34 14.07
CA ASN A 539 -1.22 -2.10 15.23
C ASN A 539 -1.51 -0.61 15.47
N GLN A 540 -2.74 -0.18 15.18
CA GLN A 540 -3.25 1.12 15.61
C GLN A 540 -3.66 1.05 17.09
N VAL A 541 -2.75 1.38 18.00
CA VAL A 541 -2.94 1.07 19.41
C VAL A 541 -4.00 1.93 20.10
N ARG A 542 -4.29 3.13 19.59
CA ARG A 542 -5.33 4.00 20.18
C ARG A 542 -6.71 3.64 19.63
N LEU A 543 -7.55 3.12 20.51
CA LEU A 543 -8.97 2.82 20.28
C LEU A 543 -9.82 3.97 20.82
N SER A 544 -10.38 4.81 19.95
CA SER A 544 -11.15 5.98 20.40
C SER A 544 -12.11 6.54 19.35
N GLY A 545 -13.22 7.07 19.83
CA GLY A 545 -14.15 7.90 19.06
C GLY A 545 -14.31 9.30 19.65
N GLU A 546 -15.26 10.10 19.13
CA GLU A 546 -15.53 11.45 19.65
C GLU A 546 -16.10 11.42 21.08
N ASN A 547 -16.67 10.28 21.47
CA ASN A 547 -17.27 10.06 22.78
C ASN A 547 -17.12 8.59 23.22
N ARG A 548 -17.62 8.26 24.42
CA ARG A 548 -17.52 6.91 25.00
C ARG A 548 -18.25 5.82 24.21
N TYR A 549 -19.32 6.19 23.49
CA TYR A 549 -20.10 5.24 22.72
C TYR A 549 -19.35 4.85 21.45
N GLU A 550 -18.77 5.83 20.76
CA GLU A 550 -17.90 5.55 19.61
C GLU A 550 -16.56 4.92 20.02
N THR A 551 -16.08 5.17 21.24
CA THR A 551 -14.92 4.45 21.78
C THR A 551 -15.25 2.98 22.02
N ALA A 552 -16.45 2.65 22.50
CA ALA A 552 -16.93 1.27 22.58
C ALA A 552 -16.99 0.59 21.21
N ILE A 553 -17.45 1.31 20.18
CA ILE A 553 -17.47 0.83 18.79
C ILE A 553 -16.05 0.61 18.28
N ALA A 554 -15.10 1.52 18.55
CA ALA A 554 -13.70 1.35 18.16
C ALA A 554 -13.05 0.12 18.84
N VAL A 555 -13.41 -0.17 20.08
CA VAL A 555 -12.98 -1.38 20.79
C VAL A 555 -13.61 -2.64 20.17
N SER A 556 -14.89 -2.58 19.81
CA SER A 556 -15.60 -3.67 19.12
C SER A 556 -14.96 -4.01 17.76
N LYS A 557 -14.65 -3.00 16.96
CA LYS A 557 -13.98 -3.17 15.66
C LYS A 557 -12.58 -3.77 15.76
N GLN A 558 -11.89 -3.57 16.88
CA GLN A 558 -10.54 -4.13 17.09
C GLN A 558 -10.60 -5.62 17.44
N GLY A 559 -11.58 -6.03 18.26
CA GLY A 559 -11.64 -7.40 18.76
C GLY A 559 -12.45 -8.37 17.90
N TRP A 560 -13.45 -7.87 17.15
CA TRP A 560 -14.45 -8.72 16.52
C TRP A 560 -14.72 -8.31 15.07
N GLU A 561 -14.40 -9.21 14.15
CA GLU A 561 -14.89 -9.12 12.76
C GLU A 561 -16.40 -9.39 12.71
N SER A 562 -16.86 -10.39 13.46
CA SER A 562 -18.26 -10.76 13.65
C SER A 562 -18.51 -11.20 15.10
N ALA A 563 -19.77 -11.15 15.54
CA ALA A 563 -20.19 -11.67 16.84
C ALA A 563 -21.68 -12.00 16.82
N ASP A 564 -22.08 -13.21 17.24
CA ASP A 564 -23.48 -13.63 17.30
C ASP A 564 -24.29 -12.85 18.36
N THR A 565 -23.60 -12.41 19.41
CA THR A 565 -24.17 -11.73 20.59
C THR A 565 -23.48 -10.41 20.84
N VAL A 566 -24.24 -9.41 21.30
CA VAL A 566 -23.69 -8.16 21.85
C VAL A 566 -24.15 -7.93 23.28
N VAL A 567 -23.24 -7.45 24.14
CA VAL A 567 -23.59 -7.05 25.52
C VAL A 567 -23.85 -5.55 25.56
N ILE A 568 -25.07 -5.15 25.94
CA ILE A 568 -25.49 -3.75 25.98
C ILE A 568 -25.47 -3.23 27.41
N ALA A 569 -24.60 -2.24 27.66
CA ALA A 569 -24.44 -1.62 28.96
C ALA A 569 -24.64 -0.10 28.92
N ARG A 570 -25.07 0.47 30.04
CA ARG A 570 -25.28 1.92 30.15
C ARG A 570 -23.94 2.67 30.27
N GLY A 571 -23.70 3.64 29.39
CA GLY A 571 -22.43 4.38 29.35
C GLY A 571 -22.27 5.53 30.36
N ASP A 572 -23.35 6.07 30.94
CA ASP A 572 -23.31 7.22 31.88
C ASP A 572 -23.39 6.83 33.36
N GLN A 573 -23.84 5.60 33.67
CA GLN A 573 -23.81 4.99 35.00
C GLN A 573 -23.44 3.51 34.85
N TYR A 574 -22.26 3.15 35.32
CA TYR A 574 -21.54 1.94 34.89
C TYR A 574 -21.44 0.85 35.95
N ALA A 575 -22.15 0.99 37.07
CA ALA A 575 -22.08 0.02 38.15
C ALA A 575 -22.52 -1.39 37.73
N ASP A 576 -23.51 -1.47 36.84
CA ASP A 576 -24.04 -2.73 36.29
C ASP A 576 -23.14 -3.30 35.17
N ALA A 577 -22.24 -2.49 34.60
CA ALA A 577 -21.35 -2.88 33.51
C ALA A 577 -20.01 -3.45 33.98
N LEU A 578 -19.63 -3.23 35.24
CA LEU A 578 -18.33 -3.60 35.78
C LEU A 578 -18.13 -5.12 35.90
N THR A 579 -19.22 -5.86 35.98
CA THR A 579 -19.22 -7.32 36.10
C THR A 579 -19.55 -8.00 34.77
N ALA A 580 -19.58 -7.23 33.68
CA ALA A 580 -20.00 -7.70 32.36
C ALA A 580 -18.92 -8.50 31.63
N ALA A 581 -17.64 -8.29 31.94
CA ALA A 581 -16.55 -8.85 31.17
C ALA A 581 -16.56 -10.39 31.11
N PRO A 582 -16.78 -11.14 32.22
CA PRO A 582 -16.88 -12.60 32.13
C PRO A 582 -18.05 -13.09 31.28
N LEU A 583 -19.17 -12.35 31.31
CA LEU A 583 -20.33 -12.70 30.48
C LEU A 583 -20.06 -12.39 29.02
N ALA A 584 -19.43 -11.27 28.71
CA ALA A 584 -19.05 -10.89 27.36
C ALA A 584 -18.09 -11.93 26.76
N ASP A 585 -17.11 -12.38 27.53
CA ASP A 585 -16.13 -13.40 27.15
C ASP A 585 -16.78 -14.77 26.87
N GLN A 586 -17.68 -15.23 27.75
CA GLN A 586 -18.43 -16.48 27.55
C GLN A 586 -19.19 -16.55 26.20
N TYR A 587 -19.65 -15.40 25.71
CA TYR A 587 -20.39 -15.30 24.45
C TYR A 587 -19.52 -14.83 23.27
N ASP A 588 -18.21 -14.66 23.45
CA ASP A 588 -17.30 -14.01 22.50
C ASP A 588 -17.91 -12.71 21.93
N ALA A 589 -18.34 -11.83 22.83
CA ALA A 589 -19.19 -10.70 22.52
C ALA A 589 -18.55 -9.37 22.91
N PRO A 590 -18.64 -8.33 22.06
CA PRO A 590 -18.25 -6.99 22.45
C PRO A 590 -19.24 -6.39 23.45
N ILE A 591 -18.73 -5.54 24.35
CA ILE A 591 -19.57 -4.69 25.20
C ILE A 591 -19.80 -3.35 24.49
N LEU A 592 -21.03 -3.10 24.04
CA LEU A 592 -21.46 -1.84 23.44
C LEU A 592 -22.17 -0.96 24.48
N LEU A 593 -21.96 0.36 24.37
CA LEU A 593 -22.52 1.32 25.31
C LEU A 593 -23.76 2.03 24.77
N THR A 594 -24.76 2.21 25.63
CA THR A 594 -26.00 2.92 25.31
C THR A 594 -26.31 4.06 26.29
N ARG A 595 -27.22 4.95 25.91
CA ARG A 595 -27.85 5.90 26.84
C ARG A 595 -29.02 5.19 27.53
N SER A 596 -29.46 5.73 28.67
CA SER A 596 -30.57 5.12 29.43
C SER A 596 -31.88 5.00 28.61
N GLY A 597 -32.15 5.96 27.73
CA GLY A 597 -33.44 6.11 27.05
C GLY A 597 -33.45 5.86 25.55
N ALA A 598 -32.29 5.62 24.93
CA ALA A 598 -32.15 5.39 23.47
C ALA A 598 -30.76 4.84 23.18
N LEU A 599 -30.63 4.03 22.12
CA LEU A 599 -29.35 3.60 21.59
C LEU A 599 -28.48 4.82 21.23
N ALA A 600 -27.18 4.69 21.47
CA ALA A 600 -26.24 5.73 21.09
C ALA A 600 -26.00 5.68 19.57
N SER A 601 -25.60 6.83 19.01
CA SER A 601 -25.27 6.92 17.57
C SER A 601 -24.19 5.90 17.20
N GLY A 602 -24.35 5.24 16.06
CA GLY A 602 -23.43 4.22 15.55
C GLY A 602 -23.60 2.82 16.16
N VAL A 603 -24.27 2.66 17.30
CA VAL A 603 -24.39 1.33 17.95
C VAL A 603 -25.21 0.36 17.09
N ALA A 604 -26.30 0.81 16.48
CA ALA A 604 -27.11 -0.03 15.59
C ALA A 604 -26.33 -0.44 14.33
N GLU A 605 -25.49 0.45 13.80
CA GLU A 605 -24.64 0.17 12.63
C GLU A 605 -23.54 -0.84 12.99
N GLU A 606 -22.97 -0.74 14.19
CA GLU A 606 -21.98 -1.68 14.68
C GLU A 606 -22.57 -3.08 14.95
N ILE A 607 -23.77 -3.16 15.54
CA ILE A 607 -24.51 -4.42 15.69
C ILE A 607 -24.73 -5.08 14.33
N ALA A 608 -25.14 -4.29 13.32
CA ALA A 608 -25.35 -4.79 11.97
C ALA A 608 -24.04 -5.24 11.31
N ARG A 609 -22.91 -4.52 11.53
CA ARG A 609 -21.58 -4.91 11.03
C ARG A 609 -21.16 -6.27 11.58
N LEU A 610 -21.37 -6.49 12.88
CA LEU A 610 -21.03 -7.75 13.56
C LEU A 610 -21.89 -8.94 13.11
N GLY A 611 -23.03 -8.68 12.44
CA GLY A 611 -23.99 -9.72 12.10
C GLY A 611 -24.73 -10.29 13.31
N ALA A 612 -24.75 -9.56 14.43
CA ALA A 612 -25.30 -10.06 15.70
C ALA A 612 -26.80 -10.36 15.59
N THR A 613 -27.21 -11.45 16.23
CA THR A 613 -28.62 -11.88 16.29
C THR A 613 -29.18 -11.84 17.71
N ASN A 614 -28.32 -11.71 18.72
CA ASN A 614 -28.70 -11.67 20.13
C ASN A 614 -28.16 -10.40 20.81
N ALA A 615 -28.92 -9.86 21.76
CA ALA A 615 -28.48 -8.75 22.60
C ALA A 615 -28.79 -8.99 24.07
N ILE A 616 -27.77 -8.91 24.92
CA ILE A 616 -27.92 -9.04 26.38
C ILE A 616 -27.85 -7.65 27.02
N VAL A 617 -28.97 -7.17 27.53
CA VAL A 617 -29.09 -5.86 28.19
C VAL A 617 -28.82 -5.98 29.68
N LEU A 618 -27.79 -5.28 30.16
CA LEU A 618 -27.40 -5.28 31.57
C LEU A 618 -28.12 -4.19 32.38
N GLY A 619 -28.57 -4.60 33.57
CA GLY A 619 -29.24 -3.77 34.55
C GLY A 619 -30.76 -3.68 34.38
N GLY A 620 -31.44 -3.19 35.43
CA GLY A 620 -32.89 -3.02 35.42
C GLY A 620 -33.39 -1.92 34.47
N THR A 621 -34.72 -1.79 34.34
CA THR A 621 -35.36 -0.82 33.40
C THR A 621 -35.09 0.65 33.72
N LYS A 622 -34.56 0.97 34.91
CA LYS A 622 -34.07 2.32 35.26
C LYS A 622 -32.66 2.59 34.74
N ALA A 623 -31.86 1.54 34.53
CA ALA A 623 -30.54 1.62 33.93
C ALA A 623 -30.72 1.76 32.42
N VAL A 624 -31.25 0.73 31.76
CA VAL A 624 -31.55 0.71 30.33
C VAL A 624 -33.05 0.53 30.16
N SER A 625 -33.72 1.56 29.62
CA SER A 625 -35.18 1.63 29.53
C SER A 625 -35.79 0.59 28.58
N ALA A 626 -37.12 0.49 28.61
CA ALA A 626 -37.87 -0.31 27.64
C ALA A 626 -37.78 0.24 26.21
N ASP A 627 -37.49 1.54 26.04
CA ASP A 627 -37.35 2.15 24.71
C ASP A 627 -36.12 1.62 23.99
N VAL A 628 -34.98 1.50 24.70
CA VAL A 628 -33.75 0.85 24.16
C VAL A 628 -34.00 -0.62 23.82
N PHE A 629 -34.79 -1.31 24.63
CA PHE A 629 -35.13 -2.71 24.40
C PHE A 629 -35.94 -2.86 23.11
N ALA A 630 -36.94 -2.00 22.89
CA ALA A 630 -37.72 -1.98 21.66
C ALA A 630 -36.87 -1.59 20.43
N GLU A 631 -35.93 -0.64 20.57
CA GLU A 631 -34.99 -0.29 19.50
C GLU A 631 -34.10 -1.47 19.09
N LEU A 632 -33.68 -2.33 20.04
CA LEU A 632 -32.91 -3.55 19.75
C LEU A 632 -33.79 -4.62 19.08
N GLU A 633 -35.03 -4.82 19.54
CA GLU A 633 -35.99 -5.73 18.89
C GLU A 633 -36.32 -5.30 17.46
N GLU A 634 -36.35 -3.98 17.17
CA GLU A 634 -36.53 -3.44 15.83
C GLU A 634 -35.36 -3.72 14.87
N LEU A 635 -34.19 -4.11 15.40
CA LEU A 635 -33.04 -4.61 14.64
C LEU A 635 -33.10 -6.14 14.43
N ASP A 636 -34.26 -6.77 14.66
CA ASP A 636 -34.49 -8.21 14.56
C ASP A 636 -33.61 -9.06 15.51
N LEU A 637 -33.19 -8.49 16.66
CA LEU A 637 -32.42 -9.20 17.69
C LEU A 637 -33.33 -9.95 18.67
N GLU A 638 -32.87 -11.12 19.15
CA GLU A 638 -33.38 -11.71 20.38
C GLU A 638 -32.76 -11.00 21.58
N VAL A 639 -33.58 -10.33 22.38
CA VAL A 639 -33.10 -9.45 23.45
C VAL A 639 -33.39 -10.03 24.83
N ASP A 640 -32.34 -10.29 25.59
CA ASP A 640 -32.42 -10.73 26.99
C ASP A 640 -32.03 -9.61 27.96
N ARG A 641 -32.52 -9.69 29.19
CA ARG A 641 -32.17 -8.73 30.25
C ARG A 641 -31.68 -9.45 31.49
N ILE A 642 -30.49 -9.07 31.93
CA ILE A 642 -29.90 -9.51 33.19
C ILE A 642 -29.73 -8.29 34.09
N GLY A 643 -30.46 -8.24 35.20
CA GLY A 643 -30.35 -7.12 36.14
C GLY A 643 -31.25 -7.23 37.36
N GLY A 644 -30.80 -6.63 38.46
CA GLY A 644 -31.53 -6.60 39.72
C GLY A 644 -31.92 -5.19 40.19
N ASP A 645 -32.44 -5.10 41.42
CA ASP A 645 -32.87 -3.83 42.03
C ASP A 645 -31.68 -2.92 42.37
N THR A 646 -30.51 -3.51 42.65
CA THR A 646 -29.25 -2.83 42.90
C THR A 646 -28.12 -3.45 42.10
N ARG A 647 -26.97 -2.75 42.02
CA ARG A 647 -25.75 -3.28 41.37
C ARG A 647 -25.26 -4.61 41.95
N TYR A 648 -25.56 -4.86 43.22
CA TYR A 648 -25.18 -6.10 43.89
C TYR A 648 -26.06 -7.25 43.40
N ASP A 649 -27.36 -6.99 43.26
CA ASP A 649 -28.30 -7.95 42.70
C ASP A 649 -28.03 -8.20 41.20
N THR A 650 -27.65 -7.17 40.44
CA THR A 650 -27.22 -7.33 39.04
C THR A 650 -25.95 -8.18 38.93
N ALA A 651 -24.95 -7.96 39.79
CA ALA A 651 -23.72 -8.76 39.78
C ALA A 651 -23.99 -10.24 40.05
N VAL A 652 -24.88 -10.54 41.01
CA VAL A 652 -25.33 -11.91 41.30
C VAL A 652 -26.13 -12.50 40.15
N ALA A 653 -27.02 -11.71 39.52
CA ALA A 653 -27.77 -12.17 38.35
C ALA A 653 -26.86 -12.51 37.17
N ILE A 654 -25.77 -11.75 36.97
CA ILE A 654 -24.76 -12.09 35.95
C ILE A 654 -24.01 -13.36 36.34
N ALA A 655 -23.57 -13.48 37.61
CA ALA A 655 -22.88 -14.67 38.09
C ALA A 655 -23.69 -15.96 37.89
N ALA A 656 -25.02 -15.89 38.05
CA ALA A 656 -25.92 -17.02 37.86
C ALA A 656 -26.08 -17.49 36.39
N GLU A 657 -25.72 -16.65 35.42
CA GLU A 657 -25.75 -16.98 33.98
C GLU A 657 -24.40 -17.51 33.47
N LEU A 658 -23.34 -17.39 34.27
CA LEU A 658 -22.01 -17.84 33.90
C LEU A 658 -21.86 -19.36 34.09
N ASP A 659 -21.26 -20.03 33.11
CA ASP A 659 -20.88 -21.44 33.19
C ASP A 659 -19.56 -21.58 33.95
N THR A 660 -19.62 -21.42 35.27
CA THR A 660 -18.45 -21.50 36.16
C THR A 660 -18.37 -22.85 36.84
N ASP A 661 -17.17 -23.29 37.23
CA ASP A 661 -16.98 -24.50 38.03
C ASP A 661 -17.45 -24.36 39.50
N GLY A 662 -17.85 -23.13 39.89
CA GLY A 662 -18.34 -22.79 41.22
C GLY A 662 -17.26 -22.79 42.30
N THR A 663 -15.97 -22.79 41.96
CA THR A 663 -14.90 -22.94 42.97
C THR A 663 -14.41 -21.61 43.54
N GLU A 664 -14.38 -20.55 42.72
CA GLU A 664 -13.83 -19.26 43.09
C GLU A 664 -14.65 -18.09 42.54
N ALA A 665 -14.82 -17.03 43.35
CA ALA A 665 -15.37 -15.76 42.90
C ALA A 665 -14.36 -14.61 43.04
N VAL A 666 -14.37 -13.68 42.09
CA VAL A 666 -13.60 -12.43 42.18
C VAL A 666 -14.46 -11.37 42.87
N VAL A 667 -13.96 -10.77 43.95
CA VAL A 667 -14.70 -9.79 44.74
C VAL A 667 -14.05 -8.42 44.69
N VAL A 668 -14.84 -7.41 44.32
CA VAL A 668 -14.37 -6.02 44.18
C VAL A 668 -15.33 -5.02 44.83
N SER A 669 -14.86 -3.80 45.06
CA SER A 669 -15.68 -2.76 45.66
C SER A 669 -16.76 -2.25 44.70
N GLY A 670 -18.03 -2.40 45.07
CA GLY A 670 -19.16 -1.84 44.34
C GLY A 670 -19.33 -0.32 44.51
N LEU A 671 -18.44 0.37 45.23
CA LEU A 671 -18.48 1.83 45.45
C LEU A 671 -17.26 2.57 44.90
N ASN A 672 -16.09 1.92 44.87
CA ASN A 672 -14.85 2.45 44.31
C ASN A 672 -14.36 1.53 43.18
N PHE A 673 -14.71 1.89 41.96
CA PHE A 673 -14.62 1.04 40.76
C PHE A 673 -13.25 0.86 40.09
N PRO A 674 -12.18 1.64 40.34
CA PRO A 674 -10.92 1.46 39.63
C PRO A 674 -10.33 0.07 39.77
N ASP A 675 -10.37 -0.52 40.97
CA ASP A 675 -9.84 -1.88 41.20
C ASP A 675 -10.70 -2.94 40.48
N ALA A 676 -11.99 -2.68 40.26
CA ALA A 676 -12.87 -3.54 39.49
C ALA A 676 -12.53 -3.55 37.99
N LEU A 677 -11.95 -2.47 37.46
CA LEU A 677 -11.54 -2.40 36.04
C LEU A 677 -10.33 -3.26 35.75
N SER A 678 -9.43 -3.47 36.71
CA SER A 678 -8.31 -4.39 36.57
C SER A 678 -8.72 -5.85 36.78
N ALA A 679 -9.88 -6.09 37.40
CA ALA A 679 -10.38 -7.43 37.69
C ALA A 679 -11.13 -8.05 36.51
N GLY A 680 -11.64 -7.23 35.58
CA GLY A 680 -12.55 -7.64 34.51
C GLY A 680 -11.97 -8.73 33.62
N SER A 681 -10.83 -8.44 32.97
CA SER A 681 -10.19 -9.41 32.08
C SER A 681 -9.68 -10.65 32.81
N TYR A 682 -9.17 -10.51 34.04
CA TYR A 682 -8.76 -11.67 34.84
C TYR A 682 -9.92 -12.62 35.10
N ALA A 683 -11.04 -12.08 35.57
CA ALA A 683 -12.20 -12.88 35.89
C ALA A 683 -12.77 -13.55 34.63
N ALA A 684 -12.76 -12.85 33.49
CA ALA A 684 -13.20 -13.39 32.21
C ALA A 684 -12.34 -14.57 31.74
N VAL A 685 -11.02 -14.36 31.57
CA VAL A 685 -10.06 -15.38 31.11
C VAL A 685 -10.01 -16.64 32.00
N ASN A 686 -10.51 -16.54 33.24
CA ASN A 686 -10.50 -17.65 34.19
C ASN A 686 -11.91 -18.19 34.50
N ASP A 687 -12.94 -17.83 33.74
CA ASP A 687 -14.33 -18.26 33.93
C ASP A 687 -14.88 -17.97 35.35
N LYS A 688 -14.50 -16.82 35.93
CA LYS A 688 -14.86 -16.43 37.30
C LYS A 688 -15.93 -15.33 37.31
N PRO A 689 -16.93 -15.44 38.18
CA PRO A 689 -17.90 -14.36 38.38
C PRO A 689 -17.25 -13.20 39.15
N ILE A 690 -17.67 -11.97 38.81
CA ILE A 690 -17.32 -10.78 39.58
C ILE A 690 -18.48 -10.42 40.50
N LEU A 691 -18.25 -10.50 41.80
CA LEU A 691 -19.20 -10.08 42.82
C LEU A 691 -18.79 -8.73 43.42
N LEU A 692 -19.79 -7.89 43.67
CA LEU A 692 -19.59 -6.55 44.23
C LEU A 692 -19.83 -6.54 45.74
N THR A 693 -18.96 -5.89 46.51
CA THR A 693 -19.16 -5.69 47.97
C THR A 693 -19.12 -4.21 48.36
N ARG A 694 -19.31 -3.90 49.65
CA ARG A 694 -19.03 -2.56 50.20
C ARG A 694 -17.75 -2.61 51.03
N PRO A 695 -17.05 -1.47 51.21
CA PRO A 695 -15.84 -1.45 52.02
C PRO A 695 -16.04 -1.95 53.46
N ASP A 696 -17.23 -1.76 54.01
CA ASP A 696 -17.57 -1.94 55.42
C ASP A 696 -18.56 -3.09 55.71
N ARG A 697 -19.08 -3.79 54.68
CA ARG A 697 -19.98 -4.95 54.84
C ARG A 697 -20.23 -5.67 53.51
N ILE A 698 -20.58 -6.95 53.57
CA ILE A 698 -21.10 -7.72 52.43
C ILE A 698 -22.62 -7.46 52.28
N PRO A 699 -23.11 -6.98 51.11
CA PRO A 699 -24.56 -6.90 50.83
C PRO A 699 -25.22 -8.28 50.87
N ALA A 700 -26.51 -8.35 51.24
CA ALA A 700 -27.21 -9.63 51.42
C ALA A 700 -27.16 -10.52 50.17
N ALA A 701 -27.46 -9.97 48.98
CA ALA A 701 -27.40 -10.72 47.72
C ALA A 701 -26.00 -11.32 47.47
N THR A 702 -24.95 -10.53 47.71
CA THR A 702 -23.56 -10.99 47.58
C THR A 702 -23.20 -12.05 48.61
N ALA A 703 -23.69 -11.92 49.85
CA ALA A 703 -23.42 -12.90 50.90
C ALA A 703 -24.07 -14.25 50.60
N ASP A 704 -25.33 -14.23 50.12
CA ASP A 704 -26.04 -15.45 49.72
C ASP A 704 -25.32 -16.15 48.55
N GLU A 705 -24.83 -15.38 47.56
CA GLU A 705 -24.10 -15.91 46.41
C GLU A 705 -22.72 -16.46 46.78
N LEU A 706 -22.02 -15.82 47.73
CA LEU A 706 -20.71 -16.29 48.21
C LEU A 706 -20.77 -17.67 48.88
N GLU A 707 -21.94 -18.16 49.29
CA GLU A 707 -22.08 -19.52 49.85
C GLU A 707 -21.82 -20.64 48.82
N PHE A 708 -21.83 -20.32 47.51
CA PHE A 708 -21.59 -21.28 46.44
C PHE A 708 -20.11 -21.50 46.12
N TYR A 709 -19.20 -20.66 46.61
CA TYR A 709 -17.77 -20.71 46.28
C TYR A 709 -16.91 -21.13 47.46
N ASP A 710 -15.87 -21.92 47.18
CA ASP A 710 -14.92 -22.40 48.18
C ASP A 710 -13.88 -21.32 48.54
N THR A 711 -13.52 -20.49 47.57
CA THR A 711 -12.46 -19.48 47.69
C THR A 711 -12.87 -18.15 47.05
N THR A 712 -12.17 -17.08 47.41
CA THR A 712 -12.40 -15.75 46.82
C THR A 712 -11.09 -15.03 46.55
N THR A 713 -11.03 -14.32 45.42
CA THR A 713 -9.94 -13.38 45.12
C THR A 713 -10.44 -11.95 45.22
N ILE A 714 -9.93 -11.22 46.21
CA ILE A 714 -10.24 -9.81 46.43
C ILE A 714 -9.28 -8.94 45.62
N ILE A 715 -9.78 -8.20 44.64
CA ILE A 715 -8.99 -7.22 43.89
C ILE A 715 -9.25 -5.83 44.46
N GLY A 716 -8.22 -5.26 45.08
CA GLY A 716 -8.25 -3.95 45.72
C GLY A 716 -7.75 -3.96 47.17
N GLY A 717 -7.20 -2.82 47.59
CA GLY A 717 -6.63 -2.66 48.93
C GLY A 717 -7.69 -2.64 50.04
N SER A 718 -7.23 -2.62 51.29
CA SER A 718 -8.09 -2.63 52.49
C SER A 718 -9.02 -1.42 52.63
N GLN A 719 -8.83 -0.35 51.85
CA GLN A 719 -9.77 0.78 51.78
C GLN A 719 -10.96 0.49 50.83
N ALA A 720 -10.78 -0.38 49.84
CA ALA A 720 -11.81 -0.78 48.90
C ALA A 720 -12.68 -1.90 49.47
N VAL A 721 -12.04 -2.85 50.15
CA VAL A 721 -12.65 -3.97 50.90
C VAL A 721 -11.84 -4.16 52.19
N SER A 722 -12.39 -3.79 53.35
CA SER A 722 -11.69 -3.88 54.64
C SER A 722 -11.27 -5.32 54.97
N GLU A 723 -10.29 -5.47 55.88
CA GLU A 723 -9.91 -6.81 56.36
C GLU A 723 -11.06 -7.48 57.11
N GLU A 724 -11.89 -6.71 57.81
CA GLU A 724 -13.08 -7.26 58.48
C GLU A 724 -14.06 -7.87 57.47
N VAL A 725 -14.24 -7.24 56.31
CA VAL A 725 -15.10 -7.76 55.24
C VAL A 725 -14.43 -8.92 54.50
N ALA A 726 -13.10 -8.93 54.37
CA ALA A 726 -12.36 -10.03 53.76
C ALA A 726 -12.39 -11.29 54.63
N ASP A 727 -12.27 -11.15 55.95
CA ASP A 727 -12.34 -12.25 56.93
C ASP A 727 -13.73 -12.95 56.96
N GLU A 728 -14.76 -12.30 56.41
CA GLU A 728 -16.10 -12.87 56.26
C GLU A 728 -16.28 -13.71 54.97
N MET A 729 -15.32 -13.67 54.04
CA MET A 729 -15.40 -14.38 52.75
C MET A 729 -14.76 -15.78 52.78
N PRO A 730 -15.20 -16.70 51.91
CA PRO A 730 -14.54 -18.01 51.74
C PRO A 730 -13.08 -17.87 51.30
N ASP A 731 -12.15 -18.45 52.08
CA ASP A 731 -10.68 -18.52 51.86
C ASP A 731 -10.09 -17.38 51.00
N ALA A 732 -10.23 -16.14 51.49
CA ALA A 732 -9.95 -14.96 50.69
C ALA A 732 -8.45 -14.71 50.46
N THR A 733 -8.06 -14.59 49.19
CA THR A 733 -6.74 -14.10 48.74
C THR A 733 -6.86 -12.67 48.23
N ARG A 734 -5.99 -11.76 48.68
CA ARG A 734 -6.02 -10.35 48.26
C ARG A 734 -4.91 -10.00 47.28
N VAL A 735 -5.29 -9.43 46.14
CA VAL A 735 -4.38 -8.79 45.17
C VAL A 735 -4.60 -7.28 45.21
N SER A 736 -3.56 -6.53 45.58
CA SER A 736 -3.66 -5.06 45.70
C SER A 736 -2.31 -4.36 45.63
N GLY A 737 -2.31 -3.13 45.13
CA GLY A 737 -1.19 -2.20 45.23
C GLY A 737 -1.47 -1.04 46.19
N ALA A 738 -0.50 -0.13 46.34
CA ALA A 738 -0.68 1.04 47.21
C ALA A 738 -1.72 2.04 46.65
N ASP A 739 -2.01 1.98 45.36
CA ASP A 739 -3.09 2.67 44.69
C ASP A 739 -3.63 1.84 43.52
N ARG A 740 -4.68 2.33 42.85
CA ARG A 740 -5.34 1.65 41.71
C ARG A 740 -4.40 1.25 40.57
N TYR A 741 -3.33 2.03 40.35
CA TYR A 741 -2.40 1.80 39.25
C TYR A 741 -1.45 0.65 39.60
N LEU A 742 -1.00 0.61 40.85
CA LEU A 742 -0.21 -0.51 41.36
C LEU A 742 -1.07 -1.77 41.57
N THR A 743 -2.37 -1.64 41.85
CA THR A 743 -3.29 -2.79 41.83
C THR A 743 -3.38 -3.38 40.42
N SER A 744 -3.57 -2.56 39.38
CA SER A 744 -3.60 -3.09 38.00
C SER A 744 -2.28 -3.74 37.58
N ALA A 745 -1.13 -3.19 37.99
CA ALA A 745 0.16 -3.82 37.74
C ALA A 745 0.32 -5.16 38.50
N ALA A 746 -0.15 -5.23 39.75
CA ALA A 746 -0.10 -6.46 40.54
C ALA A 746 -1.01 -7.56 39.97
N VAL A 747 -2.19 -7.21 39.45
CA VAL A 747 -3.05 -8.15 38.71
C VAL A 747 -2.33 -8.65 37.46
N ALA A 748 -1.77 -7.73 36.67
CA ALA A 748 -1.03 -8.09 35.47
C ALA A 748 0.17 -9.00 35.76
N GLU A 749 0.94 -8.74 36.81
CA GLU A 749 2.11 -9.53 37.20
C GLU A 749 1.74 -10.92 37.70
N LEU A 750 0.73 -11.02 38.57
CA LEU A 750 0.41 -12.29 39.25
C LEU A 750 -0.47 -13.21 38.42
N LEU A 751 -1.27 -12.66 37.51
CA LEU A 751 -2.39 -13.37 36.89
C LEU A 751 -2.31 -13.40 35.35
N PHE A 752 -1.32 -12.73 34.76
CA PHE A 752 -1.06 -12.68 33.32
C PHE A 752 0.45 -12.76 33.03
N GLU A 753 1.11 -13.79 33.57
CA GLU A 753 2.55 -14.02 33.42
C GLU A 753 2.98 -14.14 31.95
N ASP A 754 2.20 -14.90 31.18
CA ASP A 754 2.51 -15.29 29.81
C ASP A 754 1.85 -14.40 28.74
N ALA A 755 1.15 -13.34 29.16
CA ALA A 755 0.48 -12.44 28.22
C ALA A 755 1.49 -11.69 27.35
N VAL A 756 1.26 -11.66 26.04
CA VAL A 756 2.02 -10.86 25.06
C VAL A 756 1.33 -9.54 24.73
N GLU A 757 -0.01 -9.53 24.87
CA GLU A 757 -0.96 -8.43 24.82
C GLU A 757 -1.02 -7.58 26.11
N GLY A 758 -1.23 -6.26 26.01
CA GLY A 758 -1.68 -5.43 27.13
C GLY A 758 -2.78 -4.46 26.73
N LEU A 759 -3.67 -4.11 27.66
CA LEU A 759 -4.63 -3.02 27.46
C LEU A 759 -4.44 -1.92 28.50
N ALA A 760 -4.56 -0.67 28.08
CA ALA A 760 -4.44 0.49 28.93
C ALA A 760 -5.69 1.36 28.88
N ALA A 761 -6.12 1.85 30.04
CA ALA A 761 -7.22 2.79 30.13
C ALA A 761 -7.06 3.80 31.27
N ASN A 762 -7.76 4.93 31.16
CA ASN A 762 -7.69 5.97 32.19
C ASN A 762 -8.37 5.50 33.50
N GLY A 763 -7.59 5.36 34.56
CA GLY A 763 -8.07 4.93 35.88
C GLY A 763 -8.79 6.00 36.71
N GLN A 764 -8.97 7.23 36.20
CA GLN A 764 -9.66 8.35 36.88
C GLN A 764 -11.07 8.59 36.32
N ASN A 765 -11.24 8.46 35.01
CA ASN A 765 -12.51 8.55 34.30
C ASN A 765 -12.58 7.40 33.28
N PHE A 766 -13.36 6.38 33.60
CA PHE A 766 -13.20 5.04 33.04
C PHE A 766 -14.40 4.48 32.24
N PRO A 767 -15.29 5.29 31.61
CA PRO A 767 -16.31 4.69 30.74
C PRO A 767 -15.66 3.90 29.58
N ASP A 768 -14.49 4.35 29.12
CA ASP A 768 -13.73 3.74 28.03
C ASP A 768 -13.01 2.44 28.46
N ALA A 769 -12.75 2.28 29.77
CA ALA A 769 -12.10 1.09 30.32
C ALA A 769 -13.05 -0.12 30.46
N LEU A 770 -14.36 0.12 30.49
CA LEU A 770 -15.36 -0.93 30.68
C LEU A 770 -15.43 -1.85 29.47
N THR A 771 -15.48 -1.24 28.28
CA THR A 771 -15.54 -1.99 27.01
C THR A 771 -14.19 -2.60 26.68
N GLY A 772 -13.10 -1.94 27.06
CA GLY A 772 -11.75 -2.48 26.95
C GLY A 772 -11.54 -3.77 27.76
N ASN A 773 -12.34 -4.07 28.80
CA ASN A 773 -12.17 -5.33 29.53
C ASN A 773 -12.61 -6.55 28.72
N ALA A 774 -13.61 -6.42 27.84
CA ALA A 774 -13.99 -7.51 26.93
C ALA A 774 -12.88 -7.75 25.91
N LEU A 775 -12.31 -6.68 25.33
CA LEU A 775 -11.19 -6.81 24.40
C LEU A 775 -9.94 -7.39 25.09
N ALA A 776 -9.68 -6.98 26.33
CA ALA A 776 -8.59 -7.53 27.13
C ALA A 776 -8.80 -9.02 27.40
N ALA A 777 -10.03 -9.48 27.63
CA ALA A 777 -10.31 -10.89 27.80
C ALA A 777 -10.11 -11.68 26.50
N ALA A 778 -10.66 -11.19 25.39
CA ALA A 778 -10.51 -11.79 24.06
C ALA A 778 -9.03 -11.92 23.62
N TYR A 779 -8.15 -11.05 24.11
CA TYR A 779 -6.71 -11.08 23.84
C TYR A 779 -5.89 -11.75 24.95
N GLU A 780 -6.55 -12.37 25.94
CA GLU A 780 -5.91 -12.96 27.13
C GLU A 780 -4.93 -12.00 27.84
N ALA A 781 -5.29 -10.72 27.84
CA ALA A 781 -4.44 -9.60 28.23
C ALA A 781 -4.89 -8.93 29.54
N PRO A 782 -3.97 -8.33 30.31
CA PRO A 782 -4.31 -7.56 31.48
C PRO A 782 -4.79 -6.14 31.15
N MET A 783 -5.67 -5.61 32.02
CA MET A 783 -6.05 -4.20 32.01
C MET A 783 -5.15 -3.36 32.94
N LEU A 784 -4.25 -2.59 32.34
CA LEU A 784 -3.40 -1.59 32.97
C LEU A 784 -4.12 -0.24 33.13
N LEU A 785 -4.04 0.35 34.33
CA LEU A 785 -4.60 1.68 34.56
C LEU A 785 -3.53 2.76 34.46
N VAL A 786 -3.87 3.85 33.77
CA VAL A 786 -3.00 5.03 33.60
C VAL A 786 -3.69 6.33 34.04
N LYS A 787 -2.93 7.41 34.21
CA LYS A 787 -3.49 8.77 34.33
C LYS A 787 -3.52 9.41 32.95
N LYS A 788 -4.27 10.50 32.81
CA LYS A 788 -4.36 11.25 31.54
C LYS A 788 -2.98 11.65 30.98
N ASP A 789 -2.12 12.20 31.83
CA ASP A 789 -0.87 12.86 31.41
C ASP A 789 0.40 12.22 32.01
N SER A 790 0.28 11.05 32.64
CA SER A 790 1.42 10.34 33.24
C SER A 790 1.14 8.86 33.46
N VAL A 791 2.14 8.00 33.27
CA VAL A 791 2.13 6.60 33.68
C VAL A 791 2.87 6.42 35.02
N ASN A 792 2.49 5.40 35.80
CA ASN A 792 3.26 5.01 36.99
C ASN A 792 4.44 4.14 36.52
N ALA A 793 5.65 4.36 37.04
CA ALA A 793 6.84 3.61 36.61
C ALA A 793 6.67 2.08 36.67
N THR A 794 5.94 1.53 37.65
CA THR A 794 5.67 0.08 37.70
C THR A 794 4.71 -0.37 36.60
N VAL A 795 3.73 0.45 36.23
CA VAL A 795 2.81 0.16 35.12
C VAL A 795 3.54 0.26 33.78
N GLU A 796 4.42 1.25 33.63
CA GLU A 796 5.31 1.43 32.47
C GLU A 796 6.22 0.23 32.30
N THR A 797 6.98 -0.15 33.34
CA THR A 797 7.81 -1.36 33.31
C THR A 797 6.99 -2.62 33.00
N ARG A 798 5.74 -2.72 33.47
CA ARG A 798 4.89 -3.87 33.15
C ARG A 798 4.45 -3.83 31.68
N ALA A 799 4.12 -2.65 31.15
CA ALA A 799 3.73 -2.48 29.76
C ALA A 799 4.83 -2.92 28.78
N HIS A 800 6.10 -2.68 29.11
CA HIS A 800 7.26 -3.07 28.29
C HIS A 800 7.51 -4.58 28.18
N TYR A 801 6.80 -5.41 28.96
CA TYR A 801 6.81 -6.85 28.75
C TYR A 801 5.89 -7.29 27.61
N TYR A 802 4.97 -6.43 27.18
CA TYR A 802 4.00 -6.71 26.13
C TYR A 802 4.51 -6.17 24.81
N GLY A 803 4.38 -6.96 23.73
CA GLY A 803 4.73 -6.50 22.39
C GLY A 803 3.81 -5.38 21.91
N THR A 804 2.54 -5.41 22.34
CA THR A 804 1.54 -4.40 21.97
C THR A 804 0.70 -3.99 23.17
N VAL A 805 0.52 -2.68 23.37
CA VAL A 805 -0.39 -2.15 24.39
C VAL A 805 -1.47 -1.29 23.77
N PHE A 806 -2.67 -1.84 23.60
CA PHE A 806 -3.83 -1.10 23.11
C PHE A 806 -4.35 -0.14 24.19
N THR A 807 -4.71 1.07 23.80
CA THR A 807 -5.18 2.11 24.72
C THR A 807 -6.59 2.56 24.36
N SER A 808 -7.52 2.38 25.28
CA SER A 808 -8.89 2.87 25.13
C SER A 808 -9.01 4.32 25.60
N GLY A 809 -9.55 5.18 24.72
CA GLY A 809 -9.86 6.57 24.98
C GLY A 809 -9.07 7.57 24.12
N GLY A 810 -9.75 8.66 23.76
CA GLY A 810 -9.15 9.72 22.93
C GLY A 810 -8.04 10.52 23.63
N THR A 811 -7.42 11.44 22.91
CA THR A 811 -6.27 12.25 23.41
C THR A 811 -6.60 13.11 24.64
N GLN A 812 -7.88 13.39 24.89
CA GLN A 812 -8.33 14.10 26.09
C GLN A 812 -8.47 13.21 27.33
N VAL A 813 -8.49 11.89 27.14
CA VAL A 813 -8.62 10.86 28.18
C VAL A 813 -7.26 10.24 28.47
N VAL A 814 -6.51 9.85 27.45
CA VAL A 814 -5.11 9.39 27.56
C VAL A 814 -4.27 10.16 26.55
N SER A 815 -3.34 10.98 27.03
CA SER A 815 -2.52 11.84 26.17
C SER A 815 -1.57 11.01 25.27
N PRO A 816 -1.15 11.52 24.11
CA PRO A 816 -0.15 10.86 23.26
C PRO A 816 1.14 10.53 24.01
N LYS A 817 1.56 11.40 24.95
CA LYS A 817 2.72 11.16 25.82
C LYS A 817 2.59 9.87 26.63
N VAL A 818 1.39 9.56 27.13
CA VAL A 818 1.18 8.35 27.93
C VAL A 818 1.23 7.11 27.05
N ILE A 819 0.60 7.14 25.87
CA ILE A 819 0.70 6.01 24.92
C ILE A 819 2.17 5.78 24.54
N LYS A 820 2.88 6.85 24.19
CA LYS A 820 4.31 6.77 23.90
C LYS A 820 5.10 6.11 25.03
N ALA A 821 4.88 6.54 26.28
CA ALA A 821 5.56 5.93 27.44
C ALA A 821 5.16 4.47 27.72
N LEU A 822 4.11 3.92 27.12
CA LEU A 822 3.79 2.49 27.23
C LEU A 822 4.55 1.64 26.19
N HIS A 823 5.21 2.28 25.22
CA HIS A 823 5.86 1.64 24.06
C HIS A 823 7.35 2.02 23.91
N ASP A 824 7.77 3.18 24.44
CA ASP A 824 9.19 3.60 24.65
C ASP A 824 9.79 2.87 25.85
#